data_AF-A0A0G0GRR3-F1
#
_entry.id   AF-A0A0G0GRR3-F1
#
_cell.length_a   1.000
_cell.length_b   1.000
_cell.length_c   1.000
_cell.angle_alpha   90.00
_cell.angle_beta   90.00
_cell.angle_gamma   90.00
#
_symmetry.space_group_name_H-M   'P 1'
#
loop_
_entity.id
_entity.type
_entity.pdbx_description
1 polymer ?
#
loop_
_entity_poly.entity_id
_entity_poly.type
_entity_poly.pdbx_seq_one_letter_code
_entity_poly.pdbx_strand_id
1 'polypeptide(L)'
;MRKTFWQYYWDSLHNFGEGIINIFIFLPYFFSVSALLKTLFYPWKNLIIKKTFVGFSLADWANRFAFNLISSSMGVVMRISIISFYFILQTIKKDIFKKKFIETHLLIEENRFFVENWFEKYYRQNLEKIQWWKLSNLFTYPPLARDWAVGYTPILDQYATDLATSSYLHHIKNIIDREKEITEVEQILTKSNESNVIIVGEEGVGKHTIIDALAKKIYLGKTNIHLMYRRILKLNMERILKEKNFEDLLEEAQQAKNIILFIDNFDKYINLSISLEKYAKSNLIQIIGTTTPFDYQSFIFPNEKINQMFSKVDVYEVTDEEAENILLESVFTFENHNKVSIFYETVKEVIEKSKFYLTYIPFPEKAVDLLDQACVYAVSNSPKTKDTPKVTPDTINQVLTEKIHIPITITKQMKEKLLNLELILSSRIIQQDEAIKKLSSALRRSFLLIGKRKKPLASFLFLGPTGVGKTETAKVVSNVFFEDLLLRFDMSEFQSKYDIPKLIGDSTNPGLLTQTIREQSYGVLLLDEIEKADKDLINIFLTIVDEGYFIDGKGKRVDCKNLVIIATSNAQNENTFSPEFLNRYDGIITFEFLNKESIRILAKKMIEKISLDIFKIYKVRIFVSEKTINFVSKKGFDSRFGARNLERTIRDEIEDKVSKLIFQDKAKPGETINL
;
A
#
# COMPACT_ATOMS: atom_id res chain seq x y z
N MET A 1 30.19 -4.68 -46.00
CA MET A 1 31.11 -3.56 -46.32
C MET A 1 32.44 -3.83 -45.64
N ARG A 2 33.55 -3.86 -46.38
CA ARG A 2 34.89 -3.99 -45.79
C ARG A 2 35.21 -2.70 -45.04
N LYS A 3 35.46 -2.77 -43.73
CA LYS A 3 35.89 -1.62 -42.92
C LYS A 3 37.13 -0.99 -43.57
N THR A 4 37.18 0.34 -43.62
CA THR A 4 38.36 1.06 -44.14
C THR A 4 39.54 0.89 -43.18
N PHE A 5 40.78 0.99 -43.68
CA PHE A 5 42.00 0.87 -42.87
C PHE A 5 41.97 1.79 -41.64
N TRP A 6 41.44 3.01 -41.79
CA TRP A 6 41.28 3.97 -40.71
C TRP A 6 40.28 3.52 -39.64
N GLN A 7 39.18 2.86 -40.01
CA GLN A 7 38.24 2.28 -39.03
C GLN A 7 38.88 1.09 -38.28
N TYR A 8 39.65 0.25 -38.97
CA TYR A 8 40.37 -0.85 -38.32
C TYR A 8 41.49 -0.34 -37.39
N TYR A 9 42.19 0.72 -37.80
CA TYR A 9 43.22 1.37 -37.00
C TYR A 9 42.64 2.01 -35.74
N TRP A 10 41.51 2.72 -35.84
CA TRP A 10 40.82 3.29 -34.68
C TRP A 10 40.22 2.23 -33.76
N ASP A 11 39.58 1.18 -34.31
CA ASP A 11 39.10 0.05 -33.50
C ASP A 11 40.26 -0.69 -32.83
N SER A 12 41.41 -0.84 -33.51
CA SER A 12 42.60 -1.49 -32.93
C SER A 12 43.26 -0.62 -31.86
N LEU A 13 43.29 0.71 -32.01
CA LEU A 13 43.75 1.64 -30.98
C LEU A 13 42.81 1.65 -29.78
N HIS A 14 41.50 1.60 -30.02
CA HIS A 14 40.50 1.52 -28.97
C HIS A 14 40.61 0.19 -28.21
N ASN A 15 40.73 -0.93 -28.92
CA ASN A 15 40.94 -2.27 -28.35
C ASN A 15 42.29 -2.40 -27.63
N PHE A 16 43.35 -1.76 -28.12
CA PHE A 16 44.65 -1.70 -27.45
C PHE A 16 44.59 -0.83 -26.20
N GLY A 17 43.88 0.30 -26.26
CA GLY A 17 43.57 1.14 -25.11
C GLY A 17 42.74 0.38 -24.07
N GLU A 18 41.68 -0.32 -24.48
CA GLU A 18 40.91 -1.21 -23.62
C GLU A 18 41.75 -2.36 -23.08
N GLY A 19 42.67 -2.93 -23.87
CA GLY A 19 43.61 -3.96 -23.44
C GLY A 19 44.55 -3.48 -22.33
N ILE A 20 45.11 -2.28 -22.46
CA ILE A 20 45.93 -1.64 -21.43
C ILE A 20 45.09 -1.34 -20.19
N ILE A 21 43.92 -0.74 -20.36
CA ILE A 21 42.99 -0.45 -19.26
C ILE A 21 42.61 -1.74 -18.53
N ASN A 22 42.33 -2.82 -19.27
CA ASN A 22 42.04 -4.13 -18.71
C ASN A 22 43.25 -4.68 -17.92
N ILE A 23 44.48 -4.62 -18.45
CA ILE A 23 45.69 -5.01 -17.72
C ILE A 23 45.81 -4.24 -16.39
N PHE A 24 45.52 -2.93 -16.38
CA PHE A 24 45.54 -2.12 -15.16
C PHE A 24 44.34 -2.39 -14.22
N ILE A 25 43.17 -2.74 -14.76
CA ILE A 25 41.99 -3.20 -13.98
C ILE A 25 42.24 -4.59 -13.36
N PHE A 26 43.06 -5.42 -13.98
CA PHE A 26 43.45 -6.75 -13.49
C PHE A 26 44.67 -6.73 -12.57
N LEU A 27 45.49 -5.67 -12.57
CA LEU A 27 46.64 -5.53 -11.67
C LEU A 27 46.30 -5.79 -10.18
N PRO A 28 45.15 -5.31 -9.66
CA PRO A 28 44.68 -5.64 -8.31
C PRO A 28 44.30 -7.10 -8.08
N TYR A 29 43.94 -7.84 -9.13
CA TYR A 29 43.66 -9.27 -9.06
C TYR A 29 44.95 -10.10 -8.99
N PHE A 30 46.06 -9.60 -9.57
CA PHE A 30 47.38 -10.23 -9.49
C PHE A 30 48.11 -9.94 -8.17
N PHE A 31 47.84 -8.79 -7.54
CA PHE A 31 48.50 -8.38 -6.30
C PHE A 31 47.51 -8.23 -5.15
N SER A 32 47.39 -9.27 -4.32
CA SER A 32 46.68 -9.17 -3.05
C SER A 32 47.30 -8.08 -2.17
N VAL A 33 46.54 -7.04 -1.84
CA VAL A 33 46.95 -5.94 -0.95
C VAL A 33 47.48 -6.48 0.39
N SER A 34 46.88 -7.56 0.91
CA SER A 34 47.35 -8.23 2.13
C SER A 34 48.75 -8.83 1.97
N ALA A 35 49.02 -9.46 0.81
CA ALA A 35 50.35 -10.01 0.52
C ALA A 35 51.40 -8.91 0.31
N LEU A 36 51.02 -7.80 -0.33
CA LEU A 36 51.89 -6.64 -0.51
C LEU A 36 52.23 -5.96 0.82
N LEU A 37 51.27 -5.86 1.75
CA LEU A 37 51.50 -5.32 3.09
C LEU A 37 52.40 -6.23 3.94
N LYS A 38 52.21 -7.55 3.89
CA LYS A 38 53.08 -8.52 4.60
C LYS A 38 54.51 -8.50 4.08
N THR A 39 54.68 -8.24 2.78
CA THR A 39 56.00 -8.20 2.13
C THR A 39 56.57 -6.79 2.00
N LEU A 40 55.98 -5.77 2.65
CA LEU A 40 56.29 -4.37 2.41
C LEU A 40 57.80 -4.08 2.44
N PHE A 41 58.49 -4.55 3.48
CA PHE A 41 59.93 -4.35 3.70
C PHE A 41 60.85 -5.44 3.12
N TYR A 42 60.29 -6.44 2.41
CA TYR A 42 61.11 -7.50 1.81
C TYR A 42 61.94 -6.92 0.67
N PRO A 43 63.25 -7.22 0.59
CA PRO A 43 64.10 -6.75 -0.49
C PRO A 43 63.55 -7.23 -1.84
N TRP A 44 63.53 -6.34 -2.84
CA TRP A 44 63.10 -6.71 -4.19
C TRP A 44 64.05 -7.73 -4.83
N LYS A 45 65.33 -7.69 -4.46
CA LYS A 45 66.36 -8.61 -4.92
C LYS A 45 67.35 -8.88 -3.78
N ASN A 46 67.66 -10.14 -3.53
CA ASN A 46 68.72 -10.53 -2.60
C ASN A 46 70.07 -10.56 -3.31
N LEU A 47 71.11 -10.04 -2.67
CA LEU A 47 72.46 -10.10 -3.21
C LEU A 47 73.09 -11.46 -2.88
N ILE A 48 73.26 -12.31 -3.89
CA ILE A 48 73.88 -13.64 -3.76
C ILE A 48 75.37 -13.52 -4.07
N ILE A 49 76.22 -13.42 -3.05
CA ILE A 49 77.69 -13.49 -3.23
C ILE A 49 78.12 -14.95 -3.07
N LYS A 50 78.67 -15.55 -4.12
CA LYS A 50 79.39 -16.83 -4.01
C LYS A 50 80.80 -16.55 -3.48
N LYS A 51 81.12 -17.01 -2.26
CA LYS A 51 82.48 -16.96 -1.70
C LYS A 51 83.26 -18.19 -2.13
N THR A 52 84.53 -18.01 -2.50
CA THR A 52 85.47 -19.10 -2.82
C THR A 52 86.37 -19.48 -1.64
N PHE A 53 86.29 -18.76 -0.52
CA PHE A 53 87.06 -18.98 0.70
C PHE A 53 86.20 -18.82 1.97
N VAL A 54 86.54 -19.56 3.03
CA VAL A 54 85.82 -19.58 4.31
C VAL A 54 86.33 -18.44 5.21
N GLY A 55 85.48 -17.46 5.52
CA GLY A 55 85.84 -16.34 6.41
C GLY A 55 84.83 -15.19 6.41
N PHE A 56 84.72 -14.48 7.54
CA PHE A 56 83.91 -13.26 7.67
C PHE A 56 84.64 -12.05 7.08
N SER A 57 83.94 -11.26 6.27
CA SER A 57 84.45 -10.00 5.71
C SER A 57 83.47 -8.90 6.08
N LEU A 58 83.94 -7.90 6.82
CA LEU A 58 83.13 -6.77 7.26
C LEU A 58 82.64 -5.95 6.04
N ALA A 59 83.47 -5.84 5.00
CA ALA A 59 83.13 -5.17 3.75
C ALA A 59 82.00 -5.90 2.99
N ASP A 60 82.04 -7.23 2.93
CA ASP A 60 80.96 -8.02 2.31
C ASP A 60 79.66 -7.91 3.10
N TRP A 61 79.76 -7.88 4.43
CA TRP A 61 78.60 -7.70 5.31
C TRP A 61 77.99 -6.31 5.13
N ALA A 62 78.81 -5.25 5.15
CA ALA A 62 78.37 -3.87 4.94
C ALA A 62 77.75 -3.67 3.55
N ASN A 63 78.33 -4.26 2.49
CA ASN A 63 77.77 -4.22 1.14
C ASN A 63 76.44 -4.96 1.02
N ARG A 64 76.30 -6.13 1.66
CA ARG A 64 75.01 -6.86 1.72
C ARG A 64 73.96 -6.06 2.48
N PHE A 65 74.34 -5.45 3.60
CA PHE A 65 73.44 -4.62 4.40
C PHE A 65 72.97 -3.40 3.61
N ALA A 66 73.90 -2.64 3.01
CA ALA A 66 73.60 -1.47 2.20
C ALA A 66 72.73 -1.84 0.98
N PHE A 67 73.07 -2.92 0.27
CA PHE A 67 72.28 -3.38 -0.88
C PHE A 67 70.89 -3.85 -0.47
N ASN A 68 70.75 -4.61 0.60
CA ASN A 68 69.44 -5.04 1.10
C ASN A 68 68.62 -3.83 1.55
N LEU A 69 69.23 -2.83 2.18
CA LEU A 69 68.53 -1.59 2.57
C LEU A 69 68.03 -0.82 1.35
N ILE A 70 68.86 -0.64 0.31
CA ILE A 70 68.46 -0.01 -0.96
C ILE A 70 67.36 -0.83 -1.65
N SER A 71 67.53 -2.16 -1.72
CA SER A 71 66.59 -3.07 -2.37
C SER A 71 65.24 -3.13 -1.64
N SER A 72 65.25 -3.10 -0.31
CA SER A 72 64.05 -3.00 0.51
C SER A 72 63.38 -1.64 0.34
N SER A 73 64.12 -0.53 0.33
CA SER A 73 63.56 0.80 0.08
C SER A 73 62.88 0.90 -1.29
N MET A 74 63.51 0.37 -2.34
CA MET A 74 62.93 0.32 -3.68
C MET A 74 61.66 -0.57 -3.72
N GLY A 75 61.72 -1.73 -3.05
CA GLY A 75 60.58 -2.63 -2.90
C GLY A 75 59.41 -1.99 -2.17
N VAL A 76 59.66 -1.25 -1.08
CA VAL A 76 58.64 -0.49 -0.34
C VAL A 76 57.98 0.54 -1.25
N VAL A 77 58.76 1.34 -1.98
CA VAL A 77 58.23 2.38 -2.89
C VAL A 77 57.34 1.76 -3.98
N MET A 78 57.78 0.67 -4.63
CA MET A 78 56.98 0.00 -5.65
C MET A 78 55.67 -0.57 -5.08
N ARG A 79 55.73 -1.26 -3.92
CA ARG A 79 54.53 -1.85 -3.29
C ARG A 79 53.56 -0.77 -2.80
N ILE A 80 54.05 0.33 -2.22
CA ILE A 80 53.22 1.48 -1.84
C ILE A 80 52.58 2.12 -3.07
N SER A 81 53.31 2.26 -4.18
CA SER A 81 52.76 2.79 -5.43
C SER A 81 51.61 1.93 -5.96
N ILE A 82 51.76 0.60 -5.96
CA ILE A 82 50.70 -0.34 -6.37
C ILE A 82 49.49 -0.26 -5.43
N ILE A 83 49.73 -0.22 -4.11
CA ILE A 83 48.65 -0.10 -3.11
C ILE A 83 47.90 1.23 -3.28
N SER A 84 48.62 2.35 -3.44
CA SER A 84 48.05 3.67 -3.67
C SER A 84 47.23 3.70 -4.96
N PHE A 85 47.77 3.15 -6.05
CA PHE A 85 47.07 3.05 -7.33
C PHE A 85 45.79 2.21 -7.22
N TYR A 86 45.82 1.10 -6.46
CA TYR A 86 44.63 0.30 -6.20
C TYR A 86 43.53 1.11 -5.49
N PHE A 87 43.86 1.84 -4.43
CA PHE A 87 42.90 2.69 -3.72
C PHE A 87 42.34 3.78 -4.62
N ILE A 88 43.17 4.43 -5.43
CA ILE A 88 42.74 5.42 -6.42
C ILE A 88 41.75 4.81 -7.42
N LEU A 89 42.06 3.63 -7.96
CA LEU A 89 41.19 2.93 -8.91
C LEU A 89 39.86 2.53 -8.28
N GLN A 90 39.87 2.14 -7.00
CA GLN A 90 38.66 1.81 -6.24
C GLN A 90 37.77 3.04 -6.02
N THR A 91 38.36 4.19 -5.70
CA THR A 91 37.65 5.48 -5.56
C THR A 91 37.04 5.92 -6.89
N ILE A 92 37.83 5.89 -7.98
CA ILE A 92 37.33 6.24 -9.34
C ILE A 92 36.17 5.33 -9.73
N LYS A 93 36.28 4.02 -9.47
CA LYS A 93 35.20 3.07 -9.76
C LYS A 93 33.94 3.43 -8.97
N LYS A 94 34.05 3.71 -7.67
CA LYS A 94 32.93 4.14 -6.84
C LYS A 94 32.26 5.40 -7.38
N ASP A 95 33.05 6.40 -7.78
CA ASP A 95 32.53 7.67 -8.32
C ASP A 95 31.78 7.48 -9.65
N ILE A 96 32.26 6.59 -10.53
CA ILE A 96 31.57 6.25 -11.78
C ILE A 96 30.22 5.58 -11.47
N PHE A 97 30.19 4.62 -10.54
CA PHE A 97 28.94 3.99 -10.11
C PHE A 97 27.99 5.01 -9.47
N LYS A 98 28.51 5.92 -8.65
CA LYS A 98 27.72 6.97 -8.00
C LYS A 98 27.05 7.87 -9.04
N LYS A 99 27.79 8.33 -10.05
CA LYS A 99 27.23 9.16 -11.14
C LYS A 99 26.13 8.43 -11.89
N LYS A 100 26.37 7.19 -12.32
CA LYS A 100 25.37 6.38 -13.03
C LYS A 100 24.13 6.13 -12.16
N PHE A 101 24.32 5.93 -10.85
CA PHE A 101 23.23 5.74 -9.91
C PHE A 101 22.36 6.99 -9.81
N ILE A 102 22.97 8.16 -9.64
CA ILE A 102 22.24 9.44 -9.57
C ILE A 102 21.46 9.68 -10.87
N GLU A 103 22.06 9.45 -12.04
CA GLU A 103 21.38 9.61 -13.34
C GLU A 103 20.15 8.70 -13.52
N THR A 104 20.13 7.54 -12.86
CA THR A 104 19.04 6.56 -12.99
C THR A 104 17.97 6.69 -11.91
N HIS A 105 18.29 7.33 -10.78
CA HIS A 105 17.44 7.34 -9.58
C HIS A 105 17.06 8.75 -9.08
N LEU A 106 17.52 9.82 -9.74
CA LEU A 106 17.17 11.21 -9.41
C LEU A 106 16.32 11.86 -10.51
N LEU A 107 15.18 12.46 -10.14
CA LEU A 107 14.41 13.35 -11.03
C LEU A 107 14.61 14.83 -10.68
N ILE A 108 14.65 15.17 -9.39
CA ILE A 108 14.67 16.56 -8.91
C ILE A 108 16.00 16.81 -8.20
N GLU A 109 16.77 17.81 -8.67
CA GLU A 109 18.09 18.15 -8.11
C GLU A 109 18.10 18.45 -6.60
N GLU A 110 16.99 18.96 -6.05
CA GLU A 110 16.85 19.22 -4.60
C GLU A 110 17.02 17.95 -3.75
N ASN A 111 16.64 16.78 -4.27
CA ASN A 111 16.74 15.51 -3.55
C ASN A 111 18.12 14.83 -3.66
N ARG A 112 19.07 15.45 -4.36
CA ARG A 112 20.36 14.81 -4.67
C ARG A 112 21.09 14.32 -3.42
N PHE A 113 21.08 15.08 -2.33
CA PHE A 113 21.71 14.68 -1.06
C PHE A 113 21.17 13.33 -0.53
N PHE A 114 19.85 13.11 -0.62
CA PHE A 114 19.23 11.87 -0.17
C PHE A 114 19.60 10.69 -1.06
N VAL A 115 19.62 10.89 -2.39
CA VAL A 115 20.05 9.86 -3.36
C VAL A 115 21.52 9.50 -3.18
N GLU A 116 22.38 10.49 -2.89
CA GLU A 116 23.79 10.23 -2.59
C GLU A 116 23.96 9.41 -1.30
N ASN A 117 23.20 9.72 -0.24
CA ASN A 117 23.20 8.92 1.00
C ASN A 117 22.66 7.50 0.77
N TRP A 118 21.61 7.37 -0.05
CA TRP A 118 21.06 6.07 -0.44
C TRP A 118 22.10 5.24 -1.19
N PHE A 119 22.83 5.84 -2.14
CA PHE A 119 23.94 5.20 -2.82
C PHE A 119 25.03 4.73 -1.84
N GLU A 120 25.42 5.57 -0.87
CA GLU A 120 26.44 5.20 0.12
C GLU A 120 26.00 4.00 0.98
N LYS A 121 24.74 3.96 1.41
CA LYS A 121 24.16 2.80 2.12
C LYS A 121 24.19 1.55 1.24
N TYR A 122 23.69 1.65 0.00
CA TYR A 122 23.66 0.55 -0.96
C TYR A 122 25.05 0.02 -1.28
N TYR A 123 26.01 0.92 -1.52
CA TYR A 123 27.38 0.56 -1.85
C TYR A 123 28.03 -0.22 -0.71
N ARG A 124 27.88 0.22 0.55
CA ARG A 124 28.41 -0.50 1.72
C ARG A 124 27.79 -1.88 1.92
N GLN A 125 26.50 -2.02 1.67
CA GLN A 125 25.78 -3.27 1.92
C GLN A 125 26.00 -4.31 0.81
N ASN A 126 26.03 -3.89 -0.46
CA ASN A 126 25.96 -4.81 -1.60
C ASN A 126 27.20 -4.82 -2.50
N LEU A 127 27.97 -3.73 -2.58
CA LEU A 127 29.08 -3.58 -3.54
C LEU A 127 30.46 -3.58 -2.88
N GLU A 128 30.56 -3.12 -1.64
CA GLU A 128 31.76 -3.23 -0.82
C GLU A 128 31.96 -4.72 -0.55
N LYS A 129 32.91 -5.34 -1.27
CA LYS A 129 33.21 -6.77 -1.19
C LYS A 129 33.14 -7.21 0.26
N ILE A 130 32.20 -8.09 0.59
CA ILE A 130 32.16 -8.79 1.87
C ILE A 130 33.55 -9.41 2.01
N GLN A 131 34.34 -8.83 2.90
CA GLN A 131 35.65 -9.37 3.21
C GLN A 131 35.39 -10.70 3.91
N TRP A 132 35.33 -11.79 3.13
CA TRP A 132 34.97 -13.11 3.64
C TRP A 132 35.90 -13.55 4.77
N TRP A 133 37.12 -13.00 4.82
CA TRP A 133 38.12 -13.20 5.86
C TRP A 133 37.91 -12.36 7.14
N LYS A 134 36.97 -11.41 7.18
CA LYS A 134 36.64 -10.72 8.44
C LYS A 134 36.08 -11.76 9.41
N LEU A 135 36.58 -11.74 10.64
CA LEU A 135 36.18 -12.68 11.70
C LEU A 135 34.65 -12.72 11.87
N SER A 136 33.99 -11.55 11.83
CA SER A 136 32.53 -11.43 11.88
C SER A 136 31.80 -12.17 10.76
N ASN A 137 32.39 -12.27 9.56
CA ASN A 137 31.81 -12.94 8.40
C ASN A 137 32.16 -14.44 8.39
N LEU A 138 33.31 -14.83 8.90
CA LEU A 138 33.65 -16.24 9.09
C LEU A 138 32.68 -16.90 10.07
N PHE A 139 32.28 -16.19 11.13
CA PHE A 139 31.26 -16.65 12.07
C PHE A 139 29.83 -16.66 11.50
N THR A 140 29.58 -16.11 10.31
CA THR A 140 28.26 -16.24 9.66
C THR A 140 28.05 -17.57 8.95
N TYR A 141 29.11 -18.36 8.77
CA TYR A 141 28.98 -19.72 8.26
C TYR A 141 28.60 -20.67 9.40
N PRO A 142 27.50 -21.42 9.29
CA PRO A 142 27.11 -22.36 10.33
C PRO A 142 28.19 -23.45 10.49
N PRO A 143 28.36 -23.98 11.72
CA PRO A 143 29.33 -25.03 11.98
C PRO A 143 29.00 -26.30 11.19
N LEU A 144 30.04 -27.03 10.77
CA LEU A 144 29.88 -28.36 10.16
C LEU A 144 29.16 -29.29 11.12
N ALA A 145 28.26 -30.12 10.59
CA ALA A 145 27.43 -31.06 11.35
C ALA A 145 26.46 -30.40 12.38
N ARG A 146 26.08 -29.13 12.19
CA ARG A 146 24.98 -28.50 12.95
C ARG A 146 23.75 -29.39 13.03
N ASP A 147 23.34 -29.94 11.89
CA ASP A 147 22.12 -30.75 11.78
C ASP A 147 22.25 -32.11 12.48
N TRP A 148 23.45 -32.50 12.91
CA TRP A 148 23.68 -33.71 13.72
C TRP A 148 23.50 -33.45 15.22
N ALA A 149 23.43 -32.18 15.64
CA ALA A 149 23.13 -31.80 17.02
C ALA A 149 21.61 -31.69 17.29
N VAL A 150 20.78 -32.03 16.30
CA VAL A 150 19.32 -31.87 16.29
C VAL A 150 18.65 -33.23 16.53
N GLY A 151 17.55 -33.26 17.30
CA GLY A 151 16.68 -34.43 17.36
C GLY A 151 15.88 -34.58 16.06
N TYR A 152 15.76 -35.80 15.55
CA TYR A 152 14.97 -36.09 14.35
C TYR A 152 13.48 -35.88 14.59
N THR A 153 12.81 -35.21 13.64
CA THR A 153 11.36 -34.98 13.69
C THR A 153 10.65 -35.43 12.41
N PRO A 154 10.71 -36.74 12.07
CA PRO A 154 10.19 -37.27 10.80
C PRO A 154 8.69 -37.07 10.61
N ILE A 155 7.92 -36.98 11.69
CA ILE A 155 6.47 -36.79 11.62
C ILE A 155 6.19 -35.27 11.51
N LEU A 156 6.74 -34.45 12.40
CA LEU A 156 6.52 -33.01 12.44
C LEU A 156 6.90 -32.32 11.13
N ASP A 157 8.02 -32.73 10.51
CA ASP A 157 8.51 -32.16 9.26
C ASP A 157 7.54 -32.36 8.08
N GLN A 158 6.60 -33.31 8.16
CA GLN A 158 5.55 -33.50 7.12
C GLN A 158 4.44 -32.45 7.21
N TYR A 159 4.28 -31.85 8.39
CA TYR A 159 3.25 -30.88 8.73
C TYR A 159 3.80 -29.47 8.98
N ALA A 160 5.11 -29.28 8.83
CA ALA A 160 5.78 -28.03 9.12
C ALA A 160 6.75 -27.60 8.02
N THR A 161 6.98 -26.29 7.91
CA THR A 161 8.02 -25.71 7.06
C THR A 161 9.13 -25.13 7.93
N ASP A 162 10.37 -25.51 7.66
CA ASP A 162 11.54 -25.00 8.39
C ASP A 162 12.00 -23.63 7.86
N LEU A 163 11.88 -22.60 8.70
CA LEU A 163 12.25 -21.22 8.38
C LEU A 163 13.75 -20.96 8.60
N ALA A 164 14.49 -21.86 9.24
CA ALA A 164 15.90 -21.71 9.58
C ALA A 164 16.81 -22.57 8.69
N THR A 165 16.48 -22.68 7.39
CA THR A 165 17.26 -23.42 6.38
C THR A 165 17.96 -22.49 5.40
N SER A 166 19.12 -22.88 4.88
CA SER A 166 19.87 -22.09 3.88
C SER A 166 19.03 -21.76 2.64
N SER A 167 18.30 -22.72 2.10
CA SER A 167 17.40 -22.55 0.96
C SER A 167 16.33 -21.47 1.20
N TYR A 168 15.71 -21.49 2.39
CA TYR A 168 14.70 -20.51 2.79
C TYR A 168 15.33 -19.11 2.98
N LEU A 169 16.45 -19.04 3.69
CA LEU A 169 17.10 -17.79 4.06
C LEU A 169 17.84 -17.08 2.92
N HIS A 170 18.21 -17.78 1.83
CA HIS A 170 18.76 -17.15 0.64
C HIS A 170 17.79 -16.15 -0.02
N HIS A 171 16.49 -16.34 0.19
CA HIS A 171 15.45 -15.44 -0.32
C HIS A 171 15.14 -14.28 0.63
N ILE A 172 15.55 -14.38 1.91
CA ILE A 172 15.26 -13.38 2.93
C ILE A 172 16.36 -12.31 2.95
N LYS A 173 15.97 -11.09 2.59
CA LYS A 173 16.84 -9.92 2.63
C LYS A 173 17.18 -9.49 4.05
N ASN A 174 18.07 -8.51 4.21
CA ASN A 174 18.28 -7.94 5.53
C ASN A 174 17.00 -7.21 5.92
N ILE A 175 16.57 -7.43 7.15
CA ILE A 175 15.33 -6.84 7.63
C ILE A 175 15.75 -5.58 8.37
N ILE A 176 15.45 -4.45 7.74
CA ILE A 176 15.76 -3.13 8.27
C ILE A 176 14.61 -2.70 9.19
N ASP A 177 14.97 -2.11 10.33
CA ASP A 177 14.08 -1.33 11.21
C ASP A 177 13.04 -2.09 12.08
N ARG A 178 13.26 -3.37 12.44
CA ARG A 178 12.47 -4.09 13.48
C ARG A 178 13.32 -4.69 14.61
N GLU A 179 14.51 -4.13 14.84
CA GLU A 179 15.50 -4.69 15.79
C GLU A 179 15.01 -4.69 17.23
N LYS A 180 14.15 -3.75 17.63
CA LYS A 180 13.58 -3.69 18.99
C LYS A 180 12.67 -4.89 19.25
N GLU A 181 11.71 -5.11 18.36
CA GLU A 181 10.75 -6.21 18.43
C GLU A 181 11.45 -7.56 18.31
N ILE A 182 12.44 -7.70 17.41
CA ILE A 182 13.25 -8.92 17.28
C ILE A 182 14.00 -9.21 18.60
N THR A 183 14.62 -8.18 19.19
CA THR A 183 15.37 -8.33 20.46
C THR A 183 14.44 -8.71 21.61
N GLU A 184 13.24 -8.11 21.67
CA GLU A 184 12.23 -8.45 22.68
C GLU A 184 11.76 -9.90 22.56
N VAL A 185 11.46 -10.34 21.34
CA VAL A 185 11.13 -11.75 21.06
C VAL A 185 12.27 -12.67 21.49
N GLU A 186 13.52 -12.34 21.13
CA GLU A 186 14.70 -13.12 21.52
C GLU A 186 14.85 -13.23 23.05
N GLN A 187 14.63 -12.13 23.77
CA GLN A 187 14.68 -12.09 25.23
C GLN A 187 13.60 -12.98 25.85
N ILE A 188 12.36 -12.91 25.35
CA ILE A 188 11.25 -13.74 25.83
C ILE A 188 11.54 -15.23 25.63
N LEU A 189 11.95 -15.63 24.43
CA LEU A 189 12.23 -17.04 24.11
C LEU A 189 13.40 -17.64 24.93
N THR A 190 14.25 -16.78 25.50
CA THR A 190 15.39 -17.18 26.36
C THR A 190 15.00 -17.33 27.83
N LYS A 191 13.83 -16.86 28.27
CA LYS A 191 13.39 -16.95 29.66
C LYS A 191 13.28 -18.42 30.12
N SER A 192 13.48 -18.66 31.42
CA SER A 192 13.33 -19.98 32.02
C SER A 192 11.86 -20.41 32.18
N ASN A 193 10.96 -19.45 32.37
CA ASN A 193 9.51 -19.61 32.43
C ASN A 193 8.88 -18.60 31.46
N GLU A 194 7.66 -18.88 30.98
CA GLU A 194 6.94 -18.00 30.03
C GLU A 194 7.75 -17.71 28.76
N SER A 195 8.44 -18.74 28.26
CA SER A 195 9.31 -18.66 27.08
C SER A 195 8.55 -18.70 25.75
N ASN A 196 7.24 -18.40 25.77
CA ASN A 196 6.39 -18.36 24.59
C ASN A 196 5.97 -16.92 24.32
N VAL A 197 5.77 -16.59 23.05
CA VAL A 197 5.47 -15.23 22.62
C VAL A 197 4.26 -15.19 21.70
N ILE A 198 3.41 -14.18 21.88
CA ILE A 198 2.34 -13.84 20.95
C ILE A 198 2.67 -12.47 20.37
N ILE A 199 2.94 -12.43 19.07
CA ILE A 199 3.16 -11.22 18.29
C ILE A 199 1.81 -10.67 17.84
N VAL A 200 1.43 -9.53 18.40
CA VAL A 200 0.14 -8.87 18.20
C VAL A 200 0.34 -7.66 17.29
N GLY A 201 -0.34 -7.62 16.15
CA GLY A 201 -0.25 -6.49 15.23
C GLY A 201 -1.20 -6.63 14.06
N GLU A 202 -1.54 -5.51 13.41
CA GLU A 202 -2.42 -5.51 12.24
C GLU A 202 -1.85 -6.36 11.09
N GLU A 203 -2.71 -6.85 10.21
CA GLU A 203 -2.24 -7.54 9.01
C GLU A 203 -1.48 -6.57 8.11
N GLY A 204 -0.24 -6.89 7.74
CA GLY A 204 0.60 -6.05 6.89
C GLY A 204 1.72 -5.26 7.56
N VAL A 205 1.77 -5.24 8.90
CA VAL A 205 2.85 -4.54 9.64
C VAL A 205 4.20 -5.25 9.58
N GLY A 206 4.26 -6.48 9.05
CA GLY A 206 5.48 -7.29 8.93
C GLY A 206 5.71 -8.28 10.08
N LYS A 207 4.66 -8.88 10.65
CA LYS A 207 4.78 -9.89 11.73
C LYS A 207 5.66 -11.09 11.32
N HIS A 208 5.44 -11.63 10.12
CA HIS A 208 6.24 -12.73 9.57
C HIS A 208 7.68 -12.29 9.31
N THR A 209 7.88 -11.05 8.87
CA THR A 209 9.21 -10.48 8.65
C THR A 209 10.03 -10.50 9.95
N ILE A 210 9.45 -10.19 11.11
CA ILE A 210 10.15 -10.30 12.41
C ILE A 210 10.63 -11.74 12.67
N ILE A 211 9.79 -12.73 12.36
CA ILE A 211 10.10 -14.15 12.55
C ILE A 211 11.18 -14.61 11.57
N ASP A 212 11.11 -14.20 10.31
CA ASP A 212 12.13 -14.47 9.30
C ASP A 212 13.49 -13.85 9.68
N ALA A 213 13.48 -12.64 10.25
CA ALA A 213 14.68 -11.98 10.77
C ALA A 213 15.30 -12.77 11.91
N LEU A 214 14.47 -13.23 12.85
CA LEU A 214 14.88 -14.06 13.97
C LEU A 214 15.44 -15.40 13.48
N ALA A 215 14.76 -16.07 12.54
CA ALA A 215 15.22 -17.31 11.92
C ALA A 215 16.61 -17.15 11.28
N LYS A 216 16.81 -16.03 10.57
CA LYS A 216 18.11 -15.67 9.98
C LYS A 216 19.17 -15.43 11.05
N LYS A 217 18.87 -14.69 12.12
CA LYS A 217 19.82 -14.48 13.23
C LYS A 217 20.19 -15.79 13.91
N ILE A 218 19.22 -16.67 14.17
CA ILE A 218 19.43 -17.99 14.77
C ILE A 218 20.32 -18.86 13.88
N TYR A 219 20.05 -18.87 12.57
CA TYR A 219 20.82 -19.62 11.58
C TYR A 219 22.28 -19.13 11.50
N LEU A 220 22.48 -17.82 11.50
CA LEU A 220 23.81 -17.18 11.42
C LEU A 220 24.57 -17.22 12.76
N GLY A 221 23.98 -17.78 13.81
CA GLY A 221 24.61 -17.84 15.13
C GLY A 221 24.74 -16.49 15.85
N LYS A 222 23.90 -15.51 15.51
CA LYS A 222 23.97 -14.13 16.04
C LYS A 222 23.05 -13.87 17.24
N THR A 223 22.41 -14.90 17.78
CA THR A 223 21.51 -14.83 18.94
C THR A 223 22.20 -15.28 20.22
N ASN A 224 21.49 -15.20 21.34
CA ASN A 224 21.85 -15.86 22.58
C ASN A 224 22.15 -17.37 22.36
N ILE A 225 23.09 -17.91 23.15
CA ILE A 225 23.55 -19.30 23.08
C ILE A 225 22.41 -20.32 23.24
N HIS A 226 21.35 -19.96 23.98
CA HIS A 226 20.20 -20.84 24.19
C HIS A 226 19.33 -21.02 22.93
N LEU A 227 19.32 -20.04 22.03
CA LEU A 227 18.51 -20.03 20.81
C LEU A 227 19.33 -20.38 19.56
N MET A 228 20.65 -20.22 19.64
CA MET A 228 21.58 -20.43 18.54
C MET A 228 21.33 -21.80 17.87
N TYR A 229 21.22 -21.79 16.54
CA TYR A 229 21.03 -22.99 15.70
C TYR A 229 19.74 -23.80 15.91
N ARG A 230 18.79 -23.35 16.73
CA ARG A 230 17.45 -23.96 16.80
C ARG A 230 16.72 -23.87 15.45
N ARG A 231 15.74 -24.76 15.26
CA ARG A 231 14.85 -24.77 14.09
C ARG A 231 13.58 -24.00 14.42
N ILE A 232 13.15 -23.11 13.53
CA ILE A 232 11.82 -22.49 13.63
C ILE A 232 10.91 -23.21 12.64
N LEU A 233 9.92 -23.92 13.15
CA LEU A 233 9.00 -24.73 12.35
C LEU A 233 7.63 -24.07 12.27
N LYS A 234 7.28 -23.57 11.08
CA LYS A 234 5.94 -23.04 10.78
C LYS A 234 4.97 -24.20 10.61
N LEU A 235 3.98 -24.32 11.50
CA LEU A 235 3.00 -25.39 11.46
C LEU A 235 1.89 -25.10 10.44
N ASN A 236 1.53 -26.12 9.65
CA ASN A 236 0.31 -26.10 8.85
C ASN A 236 -0.85 -26.67 9.66
N MET A 237 -1.45 -25.81 10.49
CA MET A 237 -2.52 -26.20 11.41
C MET A 237 -3.76 -26.77 10.69
N GLU A 238 -4.06 -26.32 9.48
CA GLU A 238 -5.20 -26.83 8.69
C GLU A 238 -5.03 -28.31 8.32
N ARG A 239 -3.80 -28.73 7.98
CA ARG A 239 -3.49 -30.13 7.70
C ARG A 239 -3.47 -30.96 8.97
N ILE A 240 -2.88 -30.42 10.05
CA ILE A 240 -2.78 -31.11 11.35
C ILE A 240 -4.18 -31.45 11.87
N LEU A 241 -5.08 -30.47 11.94
CA LEU A 241 -6.44 -30.65 12.47
C LEU A 241 -7.27 -31.70 11.72
N LYS A 242 -6.96 -31.97 10.44
CA LYS A 242 -7.67 -32.96 9.62
C LYS A 242 -7.10 -34.37 9.76
N GLU A 243 -5.78 -34.48 9.84
CA GLU A 243 -5.08 -35.74 9.59
C GLU A 243 -4.46 -36.35 10.85
N LYS A 244 -4.20 -35.55 11.91
CA LYS A 244 -3.37 -36.01 13.03
C LYS A 244 -3.74 -35.38 14.37
N ASN A 245 -3.40 -36.07 15.46
CA ASN A 245 -3.49 -35.50 16.79
C ASN A 245 -2.36 -34.48 17.00
N PHE A 246 -2.72 -33.28 17.45
CA PHE A 246 -1.76 -32.20 17.70
C PHE A 246 -0.79 -32.54 18.85
N GLU A 247 -1.23 -33.33 19.83
CA GLU A 247 -0.39 -33.71 20.98
C GLU A 247 0.81 -34.56 20.59
N ASP A 248 0.66 -35.47 19.64
CA ASP A 248 1.76 -36.32 19.15
C ASP A 248 2.88 -35.46 18.53
N LEU A 249 2.50 -34.40 17.83
CA LEU A 249 3.42 -33.45 17.21
C LEU A 249 4.15 -32.60 18.26
N LEU A 250 3.44 -32.18 19.31
CA LEU A 250 4.04 -31.45 20.43
C LEU A 250 5.02 -32.34 21.21
N GLU A 251 4.68 -33.62 21.40
CA GLU A 251 5.57 -34.57 22.08
C GLU A 251 6.87 -34.80 21.30
N GLU A 252 6.79 -35.02 19.99
CA GLU A 252 7.96 -35.13 19.12
C GLU A 252 8.81 -33.85 19.14
N ALA A 253 8.17 -32.68 19.07
CA ALA A 253 8.85 -31.39 19.18
C ALA A 253 9.59 -31.23 20.53
N GLN A 254 8.99 -31.67 21.64
CA GLN A 254 9.60 -31.67 22.97
C GLN A 254 10.85 -32.54 23.03
N GLN A 255 10.77 -33.74 22.45
CA GLN A 255 11.85 -34.72 22.47
C GLN A 255 13.08 -34.21 21.68
N ALA A 256 12.86 -33.45 20.61
CA ALA A 256 13.93 -32.89 19.81
C ALA A 256 14.75 -31.79 20.52
N LYS A 257 14.13 -31.06 21.47
CA LYS A 257 14.75 -30.00 22.33
C LYS A 257 15.40 -28.81 21.61
N ASN A 258 15.36 -28.77 20.29
CA ASN A 258 15.98 -27.72 19.48
C ASN A 258 14.97 -27.02 18.55
N ILE A 259 13.67 -27.11 18.88
CA ILE A 259 12.57 -26.64 18.06
C ILE A 259 11.86 -25.47 18.71
N ILE A 260 11.57 -24.47 17.89
CA ILE A 260 10.66 -23.37 18.16
C ILE A 260 9.48 -23.54 17.21
N LEU A 261 8.27 -23.69 17.75
CA LEU A 261 7.07 -23.83 16.95
C LEU A 261 6.52 -22.46 16.59
N PHE A 262 6.14 -22.27 15.34
CA PHE A 262 5.45 -21.08 14.88
C PHE A 262 4.03 -21.42 14.43
N ILE A 263 3.03 -20.81 15.07
CA ILE A 263 1.61 -20.96 14.78
C ILE A 263 1.07 -19.62 14.26
N ASP A 264 0.64 -19.63 13.00
CA ASP A 264 0.05 -18.46 12.36
C ASP A 264 -1.43 -18.32 12.71
N ASN A 265 -1.93 -17.10 12.96
CA ASN A 265 -3.31 -16.84 13.40
C ASN A 265 -3.72 -17.69 14.62
N PHE A 266 -2.95 -17.54 15.69
CA PHE A 266 -3.05 -18.32 16.92
C PHE A 266 -4.45 -18.24 17.56
N ASP A 267 -5.14 -17.11 17.37
CA ASP A 267 -6.52 -16.85 17.81
C ASP A 267 -7.52 -17.93 17.34
N LYS A 268 -7.36 -18.46 16.13
CA LYS A 268 -8.25 -19.50 15.58
C LYS A 268 -8.14 -20.84 16.32
N TYR A 269 -7.06 -21.07 17.06
CA TYR A 269 -6.71 -22.36 17.64
C TYR A 269 -6.79 -22.39 19.17
N ILE A 270 -7.45 -21.40 19.79
CA ILE A 270 -7.62 -21.32 21.25
C ILE A 270 -8.38 -22.54 21.83
N ASN A 271 -9.22 -23.19 21.01
CA ASN A 271 -9.90 -24.42 21.41
C ASN A 271 -8.92 -25.58 21.71
N LEU A 272 -7.67 -25.52 21.22
CA LEU A 272 -6.59 -26.46 21.53
C LEU A 272 -5.79 -26.08 22.79
N SER A 273 -6.28 -25.11 23.58
CA SER A 273 -5.61 -24.61 24.79
C SER A 273 -5.25 -25.70 25.80
N ILE A 274 -6.03 -26.77 25.90
CA ILE A 274 -5.76 -27.89 26.82
C ILE A 274 -4.48 -28.62 26.41
N SER A 275 -4.34 -28.96 25.12
CA SER A 275 -3.14 -29.61 24.60
C SER A 275 -1.94 -28.68 24.71
N LEU A 276 -2.09 -27.39 24.39
CA LEU A 276 -1.03 -26.39 24.55
C LEU A 276 -0.58 -26.23 26.02
N GLU A 277 -1.52 -26.23 26.96
CA GLU A 277 -1.24 -26.07 28.39
C GLU A 277 -0.25 -27.12 28.93
N LYS A 278 -0.35 -28.36 28.44
CA LYS A 278 0.52 -29.47 28.86
C LYS A 278 1.99 -29.24 28.47
N TYR A 279 2.25 -28.64 27.31
CA TYR A 279 3.60 -28.51 26.75
C TYR A 279 4.19 -27.09 26.93
N ALA A 280 3.36 -26.05 26.88
CA ALA A 280 3.77 -24.64 26.92
C ALA A 280 4.22 -24.14 28.30
N LYS A 281 3.87 -24.84 29.40
CA LYS A 281 4.38 -24.52 30.75
C LYS A 281 5.87 -24.82 30.93
N SER A 282 6.42 -25.72 30.12
CA SER A 282 7.83 -26.10 30.18
C SER A 282 8.66 -25.27 29.20
N ASN A 283 9.91 -24.97 29.53
CA ASN A 283 10.86 -24.33 28.60
C ASN A 283 11.46 -25.31 27.58
N LEU A 284 10.93 -26.53 27.49
CA LEU A 284 11.40 -27.57 26.58
C LEU A 284 10.98 -27.27 25.15
N ILE A 285 9.85 -26.59 24.96
CA ILE A 285 9.35 -26.12 23.67
C ILE A 285 9.04 -24.64 23.79
N GLN A 286 9.54 -23.85 22.85
CA GLN A 286 9.10 -22.46 22.68
C GLN A 286 8.06 -22.38 21.57
N ILE A 287 7.04 -21.55 21.78
CA ILE A 287 5.98 -21.31 20.81
C ILE A 287 5.92 -19.81 20.49
N ILE A 288 5.89 -19.49 19.19
CA ILE A 288 5.63 -18.17 18.62
C ILE A 288 4.23 -18.22 18.01
N GLY A 289 3.33 -17.35 18.45
CA GLY A 289 2.01 -17.14 17.86
C GLY A 289 1.91 -15.76 17.19
N THR A 290 1.16 -15.64 16.10
CA THR A 290 0.76 -14.34 15.53
C THR A 290 -0.75 -14.16 15.64
N THR A 291 -1.21 -12.93 15.88
CA THR A 291 -2.64 -12.59 15.94
C THR A 291 -2.86 -11.11 15.59
N THR A 292 -4.11 -10.70 15.37
CA THR A 292 -4.49 -9.29 15.29
C THR A 292 -4.78 -8.71 16.69
N PRO A 293 -4.74 -7.38 16.88
CA PRO A 293 -5.09 -6.75 18.16
C PRO A 293 -6.54 -7.02 18.60
N PHE A 294 -7.47 -6.99 17.65
CA PHE A 294 -8.90 -7.27 17.91
C PHE A 294 -9.12 -8.71 18.38
N ASP A 295 -8.54 -9.68 17.66
CA ASP A 295 -8.69 -11.11 18.00
C ASP A 295 -7.96 -11.45 19.31
N TYR A 296 -6.84 -10.77 19.58
CA TYR A 296 -6.16 -10.89 20.87
C TYR A 296 -7.07 -10.47 22.02
N GLN A 297 -7.69 -9.29 21.94
CA GLN A 297 -8.58 -8.81 23.00
C GLN A 297 -9.86 -9.66 23.14
N SER A 298 -10.38 -10.15 22.02
CA SER A 298 -11.65 -10.87 21.98
C SER A 298 -11.53 -12.32 22.44
N PHE A 299 -10.43 -13.01 22.10
CA PHE A 299 -10.31 -14.45 22.31
C PHE A 299 -9.13 -14.87 23.21
N ILE A 300 -7.97 -14.22 23.08
CA ILE A 300 -6.75 -14.61 23.81
C ILE A 300 -6.73 -14.00 25.22
N PHE A 301 -6.96 -12.69 25.31
CA PHE A 301 -6.92 -11.94 26.57
C PHE A 301 -7.91 -12.44 27.64
N PRO A 302 -9.14 -12.87 27.31
CA PRO A 302 -10.03 -13.44 28.32
C PRO A 302 -9.56 -14.79 28.88
N ASN A 303 -8.63 -15.48 28.22
CA ASN A 303 -8.15 -16.79 28.64
C ASN A 303 -6.92 -16.65 29.55
N GLU A 304 -7.14 -16.65 30.87
CA GLU A 304 -6.08 -16.51 31.88
C GLU A 304 -4.94 -17.54 31.72
N LYS A 305 -5.27 -18.77 31.29
CA LYS A 305 -4.26 -19.82 31.13
C LYS A 305 -3.24 -19.46 30.06
N ILE A 306 -3.69 -18.96 28.90
CA ILE A 306 -2.81 -18.58 27.80
C ILE A 306 -1.99 -17.35 28.20
N ASN A 307 -2.59 -16.35 28.86
CA ASN A 307 -1.88 -15.16 29.32
C ASN A 307 -0.76 -15.47 30.32
N GLN A 308 -0.88 -16.53 31.13
CA GLN A 308 0.18 -16.97 32.04
C GLN A 308 1.33 -17.69 31.31
N MET A 309 1.13 -18.19 30.09
CA MET A 309 2.14 -18.98 29.37
C MET A 309 2.85 -18.19 28.27
N PHE A 310 2.21 -17.13 27.77
CA PHE A 310 2.68 -16.35 26.63
C PHE A 310 2.90 -14.88 27.03
N SER A 311 4.08 -14.36 26.70
CA SER A 311 4.34 -12.92 26.74
C SER A 311 3.82 -12.27 25.45
N LYS A 312 3.20 -11.09 25.58
CA LYS A 312 2.71 -10.29 24.45
C LYS A 312 3.83 -9.40 23.91
N VAL A 313 3.99 -9.34 22.59
CA VAL A 313 4.83 -8.35 21.89
C VAL A 313 3.95 -7.59 20.90
N ASP A 314 3.83 -6.27 21.09
CA ASP A 314 3.04 -5.41 20.22
C ASP A 314 3.86 -4.92 19.02
N VAL A 315 3.32 -5.09 17.82
CA VAL A 315 3.92 -4.64 16.56
C VAL A 315 3.02 -3.59 15.94
N TYR A 316 3.51 -2.35 15.96
CA TYR A 316 2.84 -1.20 15.39
C TYR A 316 3.27 -0.95 13.95
N GLU A 317 2.49 -0.17 13.22
CA GLU A 317 2.85 0.35 11.91
C GLU A 317 4.19 1.11 11.97
N VAL A 318 5.06 0.91 10.98
CA VAL A 318 6.34 1.64 10.88
C VAL A 318 6.12 3.12 10.63
N THR A 319 7.08 3.95 11.03
CA THR A 319 7.06 5.38 10.71
C THR A 319 7.28 5.63 9.21
N ASP A 320 6.91 6.81 8.73
CA ASP A 320 7.09 7.19 7.31
C ASP A 320 8.57 7.08 6.88
N GLU A 321 9.51 7.42 7.77
CA GLU A 321 10.97 7.34 7.50
C GLU A 321 11.47 5.89 7.42
N GLU A 322 11.01 5.03 8.33
CA GLU A 322 11.32 3.59 8.31
C GLU A 322 10.70 2.92 7.09
N ALA A 323 9.46 3.27 6.72
CA ALA A 323 8.82 2.79 5.50
C ALA A 323 9.58 3.21 4.24
N GLU A 324 10.08 4.45 4.18
CA GLU A 324 10.95 4.93 3.11
C GLU A 324 12.22 4.07 3.02
N ASN A 325 12.93 3.84 4.13
CA ASN A 325 14.13 2.99 4.14
C ASN A 325 13.84 1.56 3.65
N ILE A 326 12.73 0.96 4.10
CA ILE A 326 12.28 -0.37 3.67
C ILE A 326 12.03 -0.40 2.16
N LEU A 327 11.35 0.62 1.62
CA LEU A 327 11.12 0.72 0.18
C LEU A 327 12.42 0.91 -0.61
N LEU A 328 13.33 1.77 -0.15
CA LEU A 328 14.61 2.00 -0.82
C LEU A 328 15.47 0.73 -0.92
N GLU A 329 15.36 -0.20 0.03
CA GLU A 329 15.99 -1.52 -0.08
C GLU A 329 15.22 -2.44 -1.04
N SER A 330 13.89 -2.39 -1.01
CA SER A 330 13.03 -3.22 -1.85
C SER A 330 13.11 -2.86 -3.34
N VAL A 331 13.38 -1.58 -3.67
CA VAL A 331 13.59 -1.06 -5.03
C VAL A 331 14.52 -1.96 -5.84
N PHE A 332 15.68 -2.34 -5.29
CA PHE A 332 16.64 -3.19 -6.01
C PHE A 332 16.09 -4.56 -6.37
N THR A 333 15.16 -5.09 -5.57
CA THR A 333 14.46 -6.35 -5.90
C THR A 333 13.58 -6.14 -7.11
N PHE A 334 12.78 -5.08 -7.08
CA PHE A 334 11.83 -4.76 -8.14
C PHE A 334 12.53 -4.41 -9.45
N GLU A 335 13.60 -3.63 -9.41
CA GLU A 335 14.40 -3.32 -10.60
C GLU A 335 15.03 -4.58 -11.21
N ASN A 336 15.59 -5.46 -10.37
CA ASN A 336 16.21 -6.69 -10.86
C ASN A 336 15.18 -7.68 -11.45
N HIS A 337 14.00 -7.76 -10.84
CA HIS A 337 12.93 -8.65 -11.24
C HIS A 337 12.19 -8.14 -12.48
N ASN A 338 11.70 -6.89 -12.43
CA ASN A 338 10.86 -6.28 -13.45
C ASN A 338 11.65 -5.55 -14.55
N LYS A 339 12.99 -5.43 -14.41
CA LYS A 339 13.87 -4.70 -15.34
C LYS A 339 13.48 -3.23 -15.55
N VAL A 340 13.01 -2.60 -14.48
CA VAL A 340 12.61 -1.19 -14.44
C VAL A 340 13.66 -0.33 -13.73
N SER A 341 13.55 0.99 -13.87
CA SER A 341 14.31 1.96 -13.08
C SER A 341 13.35 2.78 -12.22
N ILE A 342 13.61 2.85 -10.91
CA ILE A 342 12.73 3.52 -9.94
C ILE A 342 13.44 4.75 -9.38
N PHE A 343 12.81 5.91 -9.53
CA PHE A 343 13.34 7.17 -8.99
C PHE A 343 13.03 7.33 -7.51
N TYR A 344 13.90 8.06 -6.80
CA TYR A 344 13.73 8.36 -5.37
C TYR A 344 12.45 9.15 -5.10
N GLU A 345 12.10 10.09 -5.97
CA GLU A 345 10.86 10.86 -5.88
C GLU A 345 9.63 9.95 -5.94
N THR A 346 9.68 8.88 -6.73
CA THR A 346 8.60 7.90 -6.82
C THR A 346 8.41 7.20 -5.48
N VAL A 347 9.49 6.86 -4.76
CA VAL A 347 9.40 6.25 -3.43
C VAL A 347 8.74 7.19 -2.42
N LYS A 348 9.13 8.47 -2.40
CA LYS A 348 8.47 9.49 -1.57
C LYS A 348 6.99 9.63 -1.89
N GLU A 349 6.65 9.70 -3.18
CA GLU A 349 5.27 9.80 -3.65
C GLU A 349 4.45 8.58 -3.22
N VAL A 350 5.02 7.37 -3.30
CA VAL A 350 4.37 6.14 -2.83
C VAL A 350 4.03 6.23 -1.35
N ILE A 351 4.94 6.70 -0.50
CA ILE A 351 4.67 6.88 0.94
C ILE A 351 3.54 7.89 1.16
N GLU A 352 3.63 9.08 0.56
CA GLU A 352 2.63 10.14 0.76
C GLU A 352 1.24 9.70 0.26
N LYS A 353 1.16 9.13 -0.95
CA LYS A 353 -0.11 8.76 -1.57
C LYS A 353 -0.73 7.52 -0.93
N SER A 354 0.05 6.49 -0.63
CA SER A 354 -0.47 5.30 0.04
C SER A 354 -1.01 5.65 1.43
N LYS A 355 -0.35 6.54 2.19
CA LYS A 355 -0.84 7.03 3.47
C LYS A 355 -2.21 7.72 3.37
N PHE A 356 -2.41 8.50 2.32
CA PHE A 356 -3.64 9.27 2.13
C PHE A 356 -4.79 8.41 1.60
N TYR A 357 -4.54 7.58 0.59
CA TYR A 357 -5.58 6.84 -0.14
C TYR A 357 -5.80 5.39 0.33
N LEU A 358 -4.76 4.74 0.87
CA LEU A 358 -4.81 3.33 1.30
C LEU A 358 -4.79 3.23 2.82
N THR A 359 -5.81 3.77 3.48
CA THR A 359 -5.84 3.89 4.94
C THR A 359 -6.17 2.60 5.69
N TYR A 360 -6.75 1.60 5.02
CA TYR A 360 -7.13 0.32 5.61
C TYR A 360 -5.99 -0.70 5.65
N ILE A 361 -4.90 -0.45 4.91
CA ILE A 361 -3.71 -1.31 4.87
C ILE A 361 -2.59 -0.57 5.65
N PRO A 362 -1.94 -1.21 6.63
CA PRO A 362 -0.83 -0.59 7.33
C PRO A 362 0.47 -0.57 6.50
N PHE A 363 1.39 0.31 6.87
CA PHE A 363 2.79 0.25 6.44
C PHE A 363 3.52 -0.96 7.07
N PRO A 364 4.47 -1.57 6.33
CA PRO A 364 4.95 -1.19 4.99
C PRO A 364 4.14 -1.79 3.82
N GLU A 365 3.21 -2.73 4.06
CA GLU A 365 2.53 -3.49 3.00
C GLU A 365 1.91 -2.59 1.92
N LYS A 366 1.12 -1.59 2.30
CA LYS A 366 0.45 -0.70 1.35
C LYS A 366 1.40 -0.01 0.36
N ALA A 367 2.62 0.26 0.81
CA ALA A 367 3.60 1.00 0.05
C ALA A 367 4.38 0.06 -0.89
N VAL A 368 4.72 -1.13 -0.38
CA VAL A 368 5.38 -2.19 -1.15
C VAL A 368 4.46 -2.67 -2.28
N ASP A 369 3.19 -2.96 -1.97
CA ASP A 369 2.19 -3.38 -2.95
C ASP A 369 1.95 -2.32 -4.03
N LEU A 370 1.82 -1.05 -3.62
CA LEU A 370 1.63 0.05 -4.57
C LEU A 370 2.84 0.23 -5.50
N LEU A 371 4.06 0.12 -4.97
CA LEU A 371 5.27 0.23 -5.77
C LEU A 371 5.41 -0.94 -6.76
N ASP A 372 5.08 -2.17 -6.34
CA ASP A 372 5.13 -3.34 -7.22
C ASP A 372 4.12 -3.21 -8.37
N GLN A 373 2.89 -2.80 -8.06
CA GLN A 373 1.86 -2.53 -9.08
C GLN A 373 2.30 -1.44 -10.06
N ALA A 374 2.96 -0.38 -9.57
CA ALA A 374 3.52 0.66 -10.42
C ALA A 374 4.63 0.13 -11.35
N CYS A 375 5.46 -0.81 -10.87
CA CYS A 375 6.46 -1.46 -11.71
C CYS A 375 5.81 -2.28 -12.83
N VAL A 376 4.80 -3.09 -12.50
CA VAL A 376 4.06 -3.92 -13.48
C VAL A 376 3.35 -3.03 -14.52
N TYR A 377 2.72 -1.95 -14.07
CA TYR A 377 2.06 -0.98 -14.95
C TYR A 377 3.07 -0.31 -15.89
N ALA A 378 4.23 0.13 -15.37
CA ALA A 378 5.28 0.75 -16.18
C ALA A 378 5.79 -0.19 -17.27
N VAL A 379 5.99 -1.48 -16.95
CA VAL A 379 6.40 -2.50 -17.93
C VAL A 379 5.32 -2.70 -19.00
N SER A 380 4.05 -2.75 -18.59
CA SER A 380 2.92 -3.04 -19.50
C SER A 380 2.64 -1.89 -20.48
N ASN A 381 2.80 -0.63 -20.03
CA ASN A 381 2.49 0.57 -20.81
C ASN A 381 3.71 1.21 -21.49
N SER A 382 4.91 0.67 -21.28
CA SER A 382 6.10 1.19 -21.97
C SER A 382 6.12 0.76 -23.43
N PRO A 383 6.49 1.67 -24.36
CA PRO A 383 6.71 1.30 -25.75
C PRO A 383 7.82 0.24 -25.82
N LYS A 384 7.74 -0.70 -26.78
CA LYS A 384 8.77 -1.73 -27.04
C LYS A 384 10.06 -1.13 -27.63
N THR A 385 10.61 -0.11 -26.99
CA THR A 385 11.91 0.49 -27.30
C THR A 385 13.01 -0.20 -26.47
N LYS A 386 14.29 0.09 -26.77
CA LYS A 386 15.45 -0.49 -26.08
C LYS A 386 15.68 0.06 -24.66
N ASP A 387 14.93 1.08 -24.24
CA ASP A 387 15.14 1.74 -22.95
C ASP A 387 14.44 0.99 -21.82
N THR A 388 15.05 0.98 -20.63
CA THR A 388 14.42 0.39 -19.44
C THR A 388 13.19 1.21 -19.05
N PRO A 389 12.03 0.57 -18.80
CA PRO A 389 10.84 1.25 -18.29
C PRO A 389 11.17 2.02 -17.02
N LYS A 390 10.69 3.26 -16.94
CA LYS A 390 10.96 4.17 -15.81
C LYS A 390 9.68 4.35 -15.00
N VAL A 391 9.77 4.18 -13.68
CA VAL A 391 8.64 4.38 -12.77
C VAL A 391 8.73 5.78 -12.17
N THR A 392 7.84 6.67 -12.57
CA THR A 392 7.78 8.08 -12.12
C THR A 392 6.64 8.32 -11.13
N PRO A 393 6.60 9.47 -10.42
CA PRO A 393 5.46 9.85 -9.59
C PRO A 393 4.12 9.84 -10.33
N ASP A 394 4.12 10.19 -11.63
CA ASP A 394 2.92 10.14 -12.47
C ASP A 394 2.41 8.71 -12.66
N THR A 395 3.30 7.72 -12.73
CA THR A 395 2.92 6.30 -12.78
C THR A 395 2.13 5.90 -11.53
N ILE A 396 2.54 6.37 -10.35
CA ILE A 396 1.84 6.11 -9.08
C ILE A 396 0.41 6.68 -9.13
N ASN A 397 0.27 7.91 -9.63
CA ASN A 397 -1.04 8.54 -9.78
C ASN A 397 -1.95 7.75 -10.73
N GLN A 398 -1.42 7.22 -11.83
CA GLN A 398 -2.19 6.41 -12.78
C GLN A 398 -2.64 5.09 -12.15
N VAL A 399 -1.72 4.35 -11.53
CA VAL A 399 -2.03 3.06 -10.87
C VAL A 399 -3.06 3.24 -9.76
N LEU A 400 -2.90 4.25 -8.92
CA LEU A 400 -3.88 4.51 -7.87
C LEU A 400 -5.24 4.86 -8.48
N THR A 401 -5.32 5.73 -9.49
CA THR A 401 -6.59 6.06 -10.14
C THR A 401 -7.27 4.85 -10.77
N GLU A 402 -6.52 3.91 -11.35
CA GLU A 402 -7.08 2.64 -11.85
C GLU A 402 -7.56 1.73 -10.71
N LYS A 403 -6.79 1.63 -9.61
CA LYS A 403 -7.08 0.75 -8.48
C LYS A 403 -8.28 1.21 -7.65
N ILE A 404 -8.36 2.51 -7.37
CA ILE A 404 -9.35 3.07 -6.45
C ILE A 404 -10.50 3.78 -7.19
N HIS A 405 -10.41 3.92 -8.51
CA HIS A 405 -11.36 4.67 -9.35
C HIS A 405 -11.56 6.14 -8.94
N ILE A 406 -10.60 6.72 -8.18
CA ILE A 406 -10.64 8.12 -7.74
C ILE A 406 -9.68 8.96 -8.60
N PRO A 407 -10.14 10.09 -9.15
CA PRO A 407 -9.24 11.05 -9.77
C PRO A 407 -8.38 11.74 -8.70
N ILE A 408 -7.07 11.48 -8.73
CA ILE A 408 -6.11 12.04 -7.76
C ILE A 408 -5.73 13.47 -8.11
N THR A 409 -5.81 13.81 -9.40
CA THR A 409 -5.54 15.13 -9.94
C THR A 409 -6.73 15.66 -10.73
N ILE A 410 -6.86 16.98 -10.79
CA ILE A 410 -7.93 17.60 -11.54
C ILE A 410 -7.64 17.42 -13.03
N THR A 411 -8.38 16.51 -13.67
CA THR A 411 -8.29 16.31 -15.11
C THR A 411 -8.85 17.52 -15.86
N LYS A 412 -8.41 17.73 -17.11
CA LYS A 412 -8.90 18.82 -17.97
C LYS A 412 -10.43 18.77 -18.12
N GLN A 413 -10.99 17.57 -18.28
CA GLN A 413 -12.43 17.35 -18.39
C GLN A 413 -13.17 17.73 -17.10
N MET A 414 -12.62 17.37 -15.92
CA MET A 414 -13.22 17.72 -14.64
C MET A 414 -13.19 19.24 -14.40
N LYS A 415 -12.13 19.93 -14.83
CA LYS A 415 -12.04 21.40 -14.80
C LYS A 415 -13.14 22.06 -15.63
N GLU A 416 -13.39 21.57 -16.85
CA GLU A 416 -14.48 22.07 -17.71
C GLU A 416 -15.86 21.83 -17.09
N LYS A 417 -16.10 20.65 -16.49
CA LYS A 417 -17.33 20.34 -15.75
C LYS A 417 -17.53 21.29 -14.56
N LEU A 418 -16.49 21.56 -13.78
CA LEU A 418 -16.54 22.45 -12.61
C LEU A 418 -16.82 23.91 -12.99
N LEU A 419 -16.25 24.40 -14.09
CA LEU A 419 -16.50 25.76 -14.60
C LEU A 419 -17.96 25.94 -15.06
N ASN A 420 -18.52 24.93 -15.72
CA ASN A 420 -19.88 24.96 -16.25
C ASN A 420 -20.94 24.32 -15.33
N LEU A 421 -20.59 24.04 -14.07
CA LEU A 421 -21.41 23.23 -13.18
C LEU A 421 -22.81 23.81 -12.93
N GLU A 422 -22.92 25.13 -12.78
CA GLU A 422 -24.21 25.81 -12.58
C GLU A 422 -25.14 25.58 -13.77
N LEU A 423 -24.64 25.73 -15.00
CA LEU A 423 -25.40 25.50 -16.23
C LEU A 423 -25.83 24.03 -16.36
N ILE A 424 -24.94 23.10 -16.02
CA ILE A 424 -25.22 21.66 -16.07
C ILE A 424 -26.32 21.32 -15.05
N LEU A 425 -26.23 21.82 -13.82
CA LEU A 425 -27.23 21.58 -12.77
C LEU A 425 -28.58 22.22 -13.11
N SER A 426 -28.59 23.50 -13.53
CA SER A 426 -29.82 24.21 -13.92
C SER A 426 -30.50 23.61 -15.15
N SER A 427 -29.78 22.84 -15.99
CA SER A 427 -30.39 22.11 -17.09
C SER A 427 -31.34 21.00 -16.63
N ARG A 428 -31.08 20.40 -15.44
CA ARG A 428 -31.85 19.29 -14.87
C ARG A 428 -32.72 19.70 -13.70
N ILE A 429 -32.27 20.61 -12.86
CA ILE A 429 -32.97 21.09 -11.67
C ILE A 429 -33.64 22.42 -11.99
N ILE A 430 -34.93 22.54 -11.70
CA ILE A 430 -35.77 23.68 -12.10
C ILE A 430 -36.05 24.56 -10.89
N GLN A 431 -35.90 25.89 -11.05
CA GLN A 431 -36.30 26.91 -10.06
C GLN A 431 -35.56 26.85 -8.71
N GLN A 432 -34.32 26.36 -8.71
CA GLN A 432 -33.48 26.26 -7.51
C GLN A 432 -32.14 26.97 -7.71
N ASP A 433 -32.16 28.16 -8.32
CA ASP A 433 -30.93 28.85 -8.78
C ASP A 433 -29.99 29.20 -7.63
N GLU A 434 -30.52 29.65 -6.49
CA GLU A 434 -29.69 29.96 -5.31
C GLU A 434 -29.05 28.70 -4.73
N ALA A 435 -29.83 27.62 -4.60
CA ALA A 435 -29.35 26.31 -4.14
C ALA A 435 -28.23 25.78 -5.05
N ILE A 436 -28.43 25.84 -6.37
CA ILE A 436 -27.47 25.42 -7.39
C ILE A 436 -26.20 26.26 -7.33
N LYS A 437 -26.31 27.58 -7.18
CA LYS A 437 -25.16 28.49 -7.08
C LYS A 437 -24.34 28.20 -5.82
N LYS A 438 -25.00 28.06 -4.66
CA LYS A 438 -24.34 27.71 -3.39
C LYS A 438 -23.62 26.36 -3.51
N LEU A 439 -24.32 25.33 -3.96
CA LEU A 439 -23.79 23.98 -4.18
C LEU A 439 -22.59 23.99 -5.14
N SER A 440 -22.72 24.65 -6.30
CA SER A 440 -21.65 24.75 -7.29
C SER A 440 -20.42 25.46 -6.76
N SER A 441 -20.62 26.55 -6.01
CA SER A 441 -19.51 27.27 -5.38
C SER A 441 -18.76 26.40 -4.37
N ALA A 442 -19.48 25.63 -3.56
CA ALA A 442 -18.90 24.78 -2.53
C ALA A 442 -18.18 23.56 -3.12
N LEU A 443 -18.79 22.90 -4.11
CA LEU A 443 -18.15 21.82 -4.87
C LEU A 443 -16.86 22.31 -5.54
N ARG A 444 -16.85 23.49 -6.18
CA ARG A 444 -15.62 24.05 -6.76
C ARG A 444 -14.51 24.25 -5.71
N ARG A 445 -14.83 24.77 -4.52
CA ARG A 445 -13.84 24.93 -3.43
C ARG A 445 -13.32 23.58 -2.93
N SER A 446 -14.22 22.62 -2.78
CA SER A 446 -13.93 21.26 -2.33
C SER A 446 -12.96 20.55 -3.27
N PHE A 447 -13.25 20.54 -4.58
CA PHE A 447 -12.46 19.82 -5.58
C PHE A 447 -11.07 20.44 -5.82
N LEU A 448 -10.84 21.70 -5.47
CA LEU A 448 -9.49 22.30 -5.48
C LEU A 448 -8.54 21.65 -4.48
N LEU A 449 -9.07 21.05 -3.41
CA LEU A 449 -8.31 20.39 -2.35
C LEU A 449 -8.33 18.86 -2.48
N ILE A 450 -8.67 18.34 -3.67
CA ILE A 450 -8.70 16.90 -3.94
C ILE A 450 -7.35 16.27 -3.59
N GLY A 451 -7.38 15.16 -2.86
CA GLY A 451 -6.18 14.45 -2.43
C GLY A 451 -5.36 15.09 -1.30
N LYS A 452 -5.79 16.24 -0.75
CA LYS A 452 -5.15 16.90 0.40
C LYS A 452 -6.09 17.12 1.58
N ARG A 453 -7.39 16.92 1.37
CA ARG A 453 -8.43 17.18 2.35
C ARG A 453 -8.56 16.03 3.35
N LYS A 454 -8.58 16.35 4.66
CA LYS A 454 -8.78 15.35 5.73
C LYS A 454 -10.25 14.99 5.98
N LYS A 455 -11.17 15.87 5.58
CA LYS A 455 -12.63 15.69 5.62
C LYS A 455 -13.13 15.01 4.32
N PRO A 456 -14.40 14.57 4.24
CA PRO A 456 -15.03 14.18 2.98
C PRO A 456 -14.83 15.23 1.89
N LEU A 457 -14.86 14.83 0.61
CA LEU A 457 -14.65 15.72 -0.53
C LEU A 457 -15.53 16.95 -0.36
N ALA A 458 -16.82 16.75 -0.11
CA ALA A 458 -17.73 17.79 0.33
C ALA A 458 -18.82 17.22 1.23
N SER A 459 -19.34 18.03 2.14
CA SER A 459 -20.50 17.68 2.97
C SER A 459 -21.61 18.73 2.83
N PHE A 460 -22.83 18.29 2.55
CA PHE A 460 -23.98 19.16 2.38
C PHE A 460 -25.18 18.73 3.21
N LEU A 461 -25.91 19.70 3.73
CA LEU A 461 -27.24 19.51 4.29
C LEU A 461 -28.26 20.20 3.39
N PHE A 462 -29.15 19.42 2.78
CA PHE A 462 -30.22 19.89 1.92
C PHE A 462 -31.49 20.07 2.73
N LEU A 463 -31.92 21.32 2.90
CA LEU A 463 -33.13 21.70 3.62
C LEU A 463 -34.25 22.04 2.62
N GLY A 464 -35.50 21.80 3.00
CA GLY A 464 -36.66 22.18 2.22
C GLY A 464 -37.80 21.16 2.30
N PRO A 465 -38.96 21.45 1.71
CA PRO A 465 -40.12 20.55 1.77
C PRO A 465 -39.90 19.28 0.93
N THR A 466 -40.82 18.31 1.05
CA THR A 466 -40.77 17.11 0.20
C THR A 466 -41.09 17.45 -1.26
N GLY A 467 -40.45 16.75 -2.21
CA GLY A 467 -40.79 16.88 -3.64
C GLY A 467 -40.24 18.11 -4.36
N VAL A 468 -39.29 18.84 -3.78
CA VAL A 468 -38.63 20.03 -4.40
C VAL A 468 -37.34 19.72 -5.17
N GLY A 469 -36.85 18.48 -5.12
CA GLY A 469 -35.67 18.05 -5.90
C GLY A 469 -34.38 17.82 -5.12
N LYS A 470 -34.42 17.71 -3.79
CA LYS A 470 -33.24 17.41 -2.93
C LYS A 470 -32.52 16.13 -3.37
N THR A 471 -33.23 15.01 -3.39
CA THR A 471 -32.70 13.70 -3.82
C THR A 471 -32.29 13.68 -5.29
N GLU A 472 -33.02 14.39 -6.15
CA GLU A 472 -32.70 14.49 -7.58
C GLU A 472 -31.38 15.26 -7.80
N THR A 473 -31.14 16.31 -7.01
CA THR A 473 -29.88 17.06 -7.06
C THR A 473 -28.68 16.17 -6.71
N ALA A 474 -28.82 15.31 -5.69
CA ALA A 474 -27.78 14.35 -5.32
C ALA A 474 -27.47 13.36 -6.45
N LYS A 475 -28.51 12.85 -7.13
CA LYS A 475 -28.33 12.02 -8.33
C LYS A 475 -27.56 12.78 -9.40
N VAL A 476 -28.00 13.99 -9.77
CA VAL A 476 -27.31 14.77 -10.81
C VAL A 476 -25.83 15.00 -10.46
N VAL A 477 -25.49 15.31 -9.21
CA VAL A 477 -24.09 15.44 -8.77
C VAL A 477 -23.33 14.13 -8.98
N SER A 478 -23.94 12.99 -8.64
CA SER A 478 -23.38 11.66 -8.91
C SER A 478 -23.15 11.43 -10.41
N ASN A 479 -24.12 11.69 -11.29
CA ASN A 479 -23.94 11.54 -12.74
C ASN A 479 -22.81 12.43 -13.30
N VAL A 480 -22.67 13.65 -12.79
CA VAL A 480 -21.72 14.62 -13.36
C VAL A 480 -20.28 14.23 -13.03
N PHE A 481 -20.02 13.78 -11.81
CA PHE A 481 -18.65 13.56 -11.31
C PHE A 481 -18.29 12.09 -11.09
N PHE A 482 -19.25 11.21 -10.89
CA PHE A 482 -19.05 9.86 -10.35
C PHE A 482 -19.76 8.76 -11.17
N GLU A 483 -20.14 9.01 -12.42
CA GLU A 483 -20.74 7.99 -13.31
C GLU A 483 -21.93 7.23 -12.70
N ASP A 484 -22.83 7.95 -12.00
CA ASP A 484 -24.02 7.39 -11.33
C ASP A 484 -23.72 6.52 -10.07
N LEU A 485 -22.51 6.57 -9.52
CA LEU A 485 -22.19 5.99 -8.21
C LEU A 485 -22.86 6.79 -7.08
N LEU A 486 -24.05 6.34 -6.68
CA LEU A 486 -24.87 6.92 -5.61
C LEU A 486 -25.18 5.88 -4.54
N LEU A 487 -24.61 6.09 -3.34
CA LEU A 487 -24.87 5.30 -2.15
C LEU A 487 -26.04 5.93 -1.40
N ARG A 488 -27.24 5.33 -1.50
CA ARG A 488 -28.45 5.90 -0.87
C ARG A 488 -28.88 5.08 0.34
N PHE A 489 -29.04 5.76 1.47
CA PHE A 489 -29.58 5.20 2.70
C PHE A 489 -30.77 6.04 3.18
N ASP A 490 -31.90 5.38 3.42
CA ASP A 490 -33.09 6.01 4.00
C ASP A 490 -32.99 5.97 5.52
N MET A 491 -32.88 7.12 6.17
CA MET A 491 -32.71 7.21 7.61
C MET A 491 -33.99 6.85 8.39
N SER A 492 -35.14 6.77 7.71
CA SER A 492 -36.37 6.25 8.29
C SER A 492 -36.29 4.75 8.64
N GLU A 493 -35.33 4.00 8.08
CA GLU A 493 -35.07 2.60 8.44
C GLU A 493 -34.21 2.45 9.71
N PHE A 494 -33.59 3.54 10.19
CA PHE A 494 -32.62 3.54 11.30
C PHE A 494 -33.03 4.47 12.44
N GLN A 495 -34.30 4.37 12.86
CA GLN A 495 -34.87 5.20 13.93
C GLN A 495 -34.49 4.74 15.34
N SER A 496 -34.03 3.49 15.47
CA SER A 496 -33.70 2.89 16.77
C SER A 496 -32.21 2.58 16.88
N LYS A 497 -31.67 2.73 18.10
CA LYS A 497 -30.32 2.27 18.46
C LYS A 497 -30.00 0.82 18.08
N TYR A 498 -31.00 -0.07 18.07
CA TYR A 498 -30.82 -1.47 17.68
C TYR A 498 -30.54 -1.67 16.18
N ASP A 499 -30.78 -0.67 15.34
CA ASP A 499 -30.53 -0.72 13.90
C ASP A 499 -29.11 -0.25 13.53
N ILE A 500 -28.38 0.39 14.45
CA ILE A 500 -27.01 0.87 14.23
C ILE A 500 -26.05 -0.27 13.80
N PRO A 501 -26.06 -1.46 14.44
CA PRO A 501 -25.21 -2.57 14.01
C PRO A 501 -25.50 -3.05 12.58
N LYS A 502 -26.72 -2.91 12.07
CA LYS A 502 -27.04 -3.26 10.68
C LYS A 502 -26.30 -2.35 9.69
N LEU A 503 -26.10 -1.09 10.06
CA LEU A 503 -25.47 -0.09 9.20
C LEU A 503 -23.95 -0.08 9.34
N ILE A 504 -23.43 -0.06 10.57
CA ILE A 504 -21.99 0.08 10.87
C ILE A 504 -21.30 -1.28 11.03
N GLY A 505 -22.03 -2.29 11.49
CA GLY A 505 -21.54 -3.65 11.74
C GLY A 505 -21.47 -3.97 13.22
N ASP A 506 -21.27 -5.26 13.50
CA ASP A 506 -20.97 -5.78 14.83
C ASP A 506 -19.62 -6.51 14.83
N SER A 507 -19.29 -7.20 15.92
CA SER A 507 -18.04 -7.96 16.07
C SER A 507 -17.93 -9.13 15.08
N THR A 508 -19.05 -9.60 14.53
CA THR A 508 -19.13 -10.77 13.66
C THR A 508 -19.34 -10.38 12.20
N ASN A 509 -20.36 -9.57 11.92
CA ASN A 509 -20.85 -9.22 10.60
C ASN A 509 -20.53 -7.76 10.25
N PRO A 510 -20.04 -7.50 9.02
CA PRO A 510 -19.86 -6.13 8.55
C PRO A 510 -21.23 -5.44 8.38
N GLY A 511 -21.29 -4.15 8.67
CA GLY A 511 -22.49 -3.36 8.44
C GLY A 511 -22.68 -3.01 6.96
N LEU A 512 -23.91 -2.70 6.57
CA LEU A 512 -24.25 -2.35 5.20
C LEU A 512 -23.45 -1.15 4.70
N LEU A 513 -23.44 -0.03 5.44
CA LEU A 513 -22.67 1.17 5.08
C LEU A 513 -21.17 0.89 5.02
N THR A 514 -20.67 0.13 5.99
CA THR A 514 -19.26 -0.27 6.06
C THR A 514 -18.84 -1.05 4.83
N GLN A 515 -19.63 -2.06 4.43
CA GLN A 515 -19.33 -2.88 3.26
C GLN A 515 -19.42 -2.04 1.99
N THR A 516 -20.50 -1.26 1.82
CA THR A 516 -20.70 -0.49 0.60
C THR A 516 -19.62 0.57 0.40
N ILE A 517 -19.17 1.26 1.46
CA ILE A 517 -18.07 2.23 1.35
C ILE A 517 -16.71 1.55 1.10
N ARG A 518 -16.49 0.34 1.64
CA ARG A 518 -15.27 -0.43 1.36
C ARG A 518 -15.19 -0.88 -0.10
N GLU A 519 -16.31 -1.31 -0.66
CA GLU A 519 -16.43 -1.69 -2.07
C GLU A 519 -16.37 -0.47 -2.99
N GLN A 520 -17.00 0.64 -2.57
CA GLN A 520 -17.11 1.89 -3.32
C GLN A 520 -16.65 3.08 -2.46
N SER A 521 -15.34 3.26 -2.40
CA SER A 521 -14.72 4.34 -1.62
C SER A 521 -14.85 5.73 -2.26
N TYR A 522 -15.48 5.84 -3.43
CA TYR A 522 -15.68 7.06 -4.21
C TYR A 522 -17.14 7.15 -4.69
N GLY A 523 -17.76 8.31 -4.55
CA GLY A 523 -19.16 8.50 -4.94
C GLY A 523 -19.88 9.57 -4.15
N VAL A 524 -21.20 9.59 -4.31
CA VAL A 524 -22.11 10.41 -3.49
C VAL A 524 -22.75 9.53 -2.43
N LEU A 525 -22.57 9.86 -1.15
CA LEU A 525 -23.30 9.26 -0.03
C LEU A 525 -24.52 10.11 0.30
N LEU A 526 -25.70 9.61 -0.02
CA LEU A 526 -26.98 10.26 0.23
C LEU A 526 -27.65 9.66 1.48
N LEU A 527 -27.79 10.48 2.52
CA LEU A 527 -28.53 10.18 3.74
C LEU A 527 -29.89 10.88 3.66
N ASP A 528 -30.94 10.14 3.31
CA ASP A 528 -32.28 10.71 3.11
C ASP A 528 -33.01 10.84 4.45
N GLU A 529 -33.67 11.97 4.70
CA GLU A 529 -34.47 12.25 5.91
C GLU A 529 -33.68 12.11 7.23
N ILE A 530 -32.51 12.75 7.33
CA ILE A 530 -31.57 12.59 8.45
C ILE A 530 -32.17 12.90 9.84
N GLU A 531 -33.21 13.74 9.92
CA GLU A 531 -33.91 14.02 11.18
C GLU A 531 -34.67 12.82 11.77
N LYS A 532 -34.86 11.75 10.99
CA LYS A 532 -35.55 10.52 11.42
C LYS A 532 -34.62 9.51 12.07
N ALA A 533 -33.31 9.62 11.86
CA ALA A 533 -32.34 8.71 12.44
C ALA A 533 -32.27 8.80 13.96
N ASP A 534 -31.82 7.71 14.59
CA ASP A 534 -31.42 7.72 16.00
C ASP A 534 -30.29 8.74 16.26
N LYS A 535 -30.29 9.37 17.44
CA LYS A 535 -29.31 10.41 17.81
C LYS A 535 -27.88 9.89 17.87
N ASP A 536 -27.68 8.66 18.33
CA ASP A 536 -26.36 8.04 18.39
C ASP A 536 -25.81 7.82 16.97
N LEU A 537 -26.70 7.48 16.03
CA LEU A 537 -26.33 7.33 14.63
C LEU A 537 -25.97 8.68 13.98
N ILE A 538 -26.73 9.74 14.26
CA ILE A 538 -26.41 11.09 13.80
C ILE A 538 -25.01 11.50 14.28
N ASN A 539 -24.63 11.20 15.52
CA ASN A 539 -23.30 11.50 16.03
C ASN A 539 -22.19 10.80 15.24
N ILE A 540 -22.40 9.54 14.85
CA ILE A 540 -21.45 8.82 13.98
C ILE A 540 -21.31 9.54 12.63
N PHE A 541 -22.41 9.96 12.01
CA PHE A 541 -22.36 10.72 10.77
C PHE A 541 -21.67 12.08 10.91
N LEU A 542 -21.81 12.74 12.06
CA LEU A 542 -21.08 13.97 12.34
C LEU A 542 -19.56 13.71 12.40
N THR A 543 -19.12 12.61 13.00
CA THR A 543 -17.71 12.19 12.95
C THR A 543 -17.25 11.96 11.51
N ILE A 544 -18.08 11.34 10.67
CA ILE A 544 -17.76 11.15 9.25
C ILE A 544 -17.59 12.50 8.55
N VAL A 545 -18.50 13.45 8.78
CA VAL A 545 -18.45 14.79 8.18
C VAL A 545 -17.22 15.58 8.66
N ASP A 546 -16.83 15.44 9.93
CA ASP A 546 -15.72 16.20 10.51
C ASP A 546 -14.34 15.59 10.29
N GLU A 547 -14.23 14.27 10.36
CA GLU A 547 -12.95 13.58 10.34
C GLU A 547 -12.72 12.77 9.05
N GLY A 548 -13.78 12.57 8.26
CA GLY A 548 -13.70 11.82 7.00
C GLY A 548 -13.56 10.31 7.20
N TYR A 549 -13.88 9.77 8.38
CA TYR A 549 -13.91 8.33 8.63
C TYR A 549 -14.86 7.99 9.77
N PHE A 550 -15.15 6.70 9.91
CA PHE A 550 -15.74 6.14 11.13
C PHE A 550 -15.06 4.80 11.45
N ILE A 551 -15.41 4.23 12.60
CA ILE A 551 -14.91 2.94 13.07
C ILE A 551 -16.05 1.93 12.96
N ASP A 552 -15.80 0.78 12.32
CA ASP A 552 -16.79 -0.29 12.19
C ASP A 552 -16.94 -1.11 13.49
N GLY A 553 -17.87 -2.07 13.50
CA GLY A 553 -18.10 -2.96 14.65
C GLY A 553 -16.91 -3.83 15.06
N LYS A 554 -15.86 -3.91 14.23
CA LYS A 554 -14.61 -4.66 14.49
C LYS A 554 -13.44 -3.75 14.88
N GLY A 555 -13.71 -2.45 15.11
CA GLY A 555 -12.66 -1.50 15.45
C GLY A 555 -11.83 -1.04 14.25
N LYS A 556 -12.19 -1.41 13.02
CA LYS A 556 -11.45 -1.04 11.80
C LYS A 556 -11.96 0.29 11.26
N ARG A 557 -11.02 1.14 10.85
CA ARG A 557 -11.30 2.42 10.21
C ARG A 557 -11.94 2.23 8.83
N VAL A 558 -12.99 2.99 8.54
CA VAL A 558 -13.63 3.08 7.22
C VAL A 558 -13.49 4.51 6.72
N ASP A 559 -12.80 4.69 5.59
CA ASP A 559 -12.47 6.00 5.04
C ASP A 559 -13.59 6.53 4.13
N CYS A 560 -13.99 7.77 4.37
CA CYS A 560 -15.05 8.49 3.66
C CYS A 560 -14.53 9.79 3.01
N LYS A 561 -13.21 10.04 3.02
CA LYS A 561 -12.62 11.30 2.50
C LYS A 561 -12.90 11.53 1.03
N ASN A 562 -13.07 10.46 0.26
CA ASN A 562 -13.30 10.52 -1.19
C ASN A 562 -14.80 10.55 -1.56
N LEU A 563 -15.69 10.74 -0.57
CA LEU A 563 -17.13 10.82 -0.78
C LEU A 563 -17.63 12.27 -0.76
N VAL A 564 -18.64 12.55 -1.57
CA VAL A 564 -19.51 13.72 -1.40
C VAL A 564 -20.71 13.28 -0.57
N ILE A 565 -20.80 13.79 0.66
CA ILE A 565 -21.87 13.44 1.59
C ILE A 565 -23.00 14.47 1.45
N ILE A 566 -24.21 13.99 1.21
CA ILE A 566 -25.42 14.80 1.11
C ILE A 566 -26.43 14.23 2.10
N ALA A 567 -26.76 14.99 3.13
CA ALA A 567 -27.89 14.70 4.00
C ALA A 567 -29.10 15.51 3.54
N THR A 568 -30.29 14.92 3.49
CA THR A 568 -31.54 15.64 3.23
C THR A 568 -32.35 15.78 4.51
N SER A 569 -33.10 16.87 4.63
CA SER A 569 -34.06 17.07 5.70
C SER A 569 -35.33 17.74 5.20
N ASN A 570 -36.47 17.42 5.81
CA ASN A 570 -37.73 18.09 5.54
C ASN A 570 -37.93 19.40 6.32
N ALA A 571 -36.93 19.81 7.11
CA ALA A 571 -36.90 21.11 7.76
C ALA A 571 -36.90 22.25 6.73
N GLN A 572 -37.72 23.28 6.98
CA GLN A 572 -37.83 24.45 6.09
C GLN A 572 -36.82 25.55 6.44
N ASN A 573 -36.40 25.61 7.70
CA ASN A 573 -35.49 26.62 8.22
C ASN A 573 -34.32 25.96 8.96
N GLU A 574 -33.18 26.66 8.99
CA GLU A 574 -31.97 26.23 9.68
C GLU A 574 -32.18 26.06 11.20
N ASN A 575 -33.12 26.80 11.80
CA ASN A 575 -33.41 26.79 13.24
C ASN A 575 -33.85 25.43 13.80
N THR A 576 -34.19 24.45 12.95
CA THR A 576 -34.53 23.09 13.38
C THR A 576 -33.31 22.33 13.91
N PHE A 577 -32.11 22.69 13.48
CA PHE A 577 -30.86 22.08 13.90
C PHE A 577 -30.03 23.03 14.76
N SER A 578 -29.17 22.48 15.62
CA SER A 578 -28.25 23.32 16.39
C SER A 578 -27.22 23.99 15.46
N PRO A 579 -26.76 25.21 15.79
CA PRO A 579 -25.69 25.85 15.01
C PRO A 579 -24.42 24.98 14.93
N GLU A 580 -24.13 24.21 15.98
CA GLU A 580 -23.02 23.26 15.99
C GLU A 580 -23.19 22.16 14.93
N PHE A 581 -24.39 21.63 14.76
CA PHE A 581 -24.69 20.63 13.73
C PHE A 581 -24.51 21.21 12.32
N LEU A 582 -25.04 22.40 12.10
CA LEU A 582 -25.00 23.10 10.81
C LEU A 582 -23.57 23.46 10.37
N ASN A 583 -22.74 23.96 11.30
CA ASN A 583 -21.38 24.39 11.02
C ASN A 583 -20.41 23.26 10.65
N ARG A 584 -20.81 21.99 10.82
CA ARG A 584 -20.01 20.84 10.41
C ARG A 584 -20.09 20.58 8.90
N TYR A 585 -21.14 21.05 8.23
CA TYR A 585 -21.31 20.91 6.78
C TYR A 585 -20.59 22.02 6.01
N ASP A 586 -20.05 21.70 4.83
CA ASP A 586 -19.43 22.69 3.94
C ASP A 586 -20.42 23.66 3.32
N GLY A 587 -21.68 23.24 3.23
CA GLY A 587 -22.76 24.06 2.71
C GLY A 587 -24.12 23.57 3.16
N ILE A 588 -24.93 24.52 3.62
CA ILE A 588 -26.35 24.32 3.86
C ILE A 588 -27.08 24.83 2.62
N ILE A 589 -27.81 23.94 1.96
CA ILE A 589 -28.49 24.22 0.70
C ILE A 589 -29.99 24.20 0.94
N THR A 590 -30.60 25.37 0.92
CA THR A 590 -32.04 25.54 1.13
C THR A 590 -32.76 25.49 -0.21
N PHE A 591 -33.75 24.60 -0.31
CA PHE A 591 -34.62 24.43 -1.47
C PHE A 591 -35.97 25.09 -1.22
N GLU A 592 -36.44 25.84 -2.21
CA GLU A 592 -37.71 26.55 -2.15
C GLU A 592 -38.87 25.72 -2.72
N PHE A 593 -40.10 26.12 -2.37
CA PHE A 593 -41.30 25.53 -2.98
C PHE A 593 -41.34 25.79 -4.48
N LEU A 594 -41.72 24.75 -5.24
CA LEU A 594 -41.94 24.88 -6.67
C LEU A 594 -43.17 25.73 -6.96
N ASN A 595 -43.01 26.72 -7.82
CA ASN A 595 -44.10 27.52 -8.35
C ASN A 595 -44.84 26.76 -9.47
N LYS A 596 -46.06 27.21 -9.79
CA LYS A 596 -46.91 26.56 -10.81
C LYS A 596 -46.26 26.53 -12.20
N GLU A 597 -45.47 27.54 -12.54
CA GLU A 597 -44.78 27.62 -13.83
C GLU A 597 -43.67 26.56 -13.93
N SER A 598 -42.93 26.34 -12.85
CA SER A 598 -41.84 25.38 -12.79
C SER A 598 -42.33 23.94 -12.85
N ILE A 599 -43.48 23.66 -12.26
CA ILE A 599 -44.13 22.34 -12.39
C ILE A 599 -44.61 22.12 -13.82
N ARG A 600 -45.12 23.16 -14.49
CA ARG A 600 -45.47 23.09 -15.91
C ARG A 600 -44.25 22.81 -16.78
N ILE A 601 -43.12 23.47 -16.51
CA ILE A 601 -41.83 23.21 -17.20
C ILE A 601 -41.36 21.77 -16.92
N LEU A 602 -41.45 21.31 -15.68
CA LEU A 602 -41.08 19.95 -15.29
C LEU A 602 -41.94 18.90 -16.01
N ALA A 603 -43.27 19.08 -15.99
CA ALA A 603 -44.21 18.21 -16.67
C ALA A 603 -43.91 18.11 -18.17
N LYS A 604 -43.65 19.26 -18.81
CA LYS A 604 -43.25 19.32 -20.22
C LYS A 604 -41.99 18.51 -20.49
N LYS A 605 -40.92 18.69 -19.70
CA LYS A 605 -39.67 17.92 -19.85
C LYS A 605 -39.86 16.42 -19.65
N MET A 606 -40.66 16.00 -18.66
CA MET A 606 -40.95 14.58 -18.41
C MET A 606 -41.72 13.95 -19.58
N ILE A 607 -42.72 14.67 -20.12
CA ILE A 607 -43.50 14.24 -21.27
C ILE A 607 -42.63 14.14 -22.52
N GLU A 608 -41.74 15.12 -22.76
CA GLU A 608 -40.79 15.08 -23.87
C GLU A 608 -39.87 13.86 -23.77
N LYS A 609 -39.37 13.54 -22.58
CA LYS A 609 -38.55 12.35 -22.34
C LYS A 609 -39.32 11.05 -22.67
N ILE A 610 -40.52 10.89 -22.13
CA ILE A 610 -41.40 9.74 -22.40
C ILE A 610 -41.69 9.62 -23.91
N SER A 611 -41.95 10.76 -24.56
CA SER A 611 -42.22 10.80 -26.00
C SER A 611 -41.01 10.34 -26.83
N LEU A 612 -39.80 10.74 -26.43
CA LEU A 612 -38.55 10.29 -27.05
C LEU A 612 -38.32 8.78 -26.85
N ASP A 613 -38.58 8.25 -25.66
CA ASP A 613 -38.38 6.84 -25.35
C ASP A 613 -39.38 5.96 -26.14
N ILE A 614 -40.64 6.36 -26.21
CA ILE A 614 -41.66 5.67 -27.02
C ILE A 614 -41.32 5.75 -28.51
N PHE A 615 -40.85 6.91 -29.00
CA PHE A 615 -40.41 7.04 -30.38
C PHE A 615 -39.22 6.13 -30.70
N LYS A 616 -38.24 5.98 -29.79
CA LYS A 616 -37.09 5.09 -30.02
C LYS A 616 -37.51 3.64 -30.24
N ILE A 617 -38.44 3.15 -29.41
CA ILE A 617 -38.88 1.75 -29.37
C ILE A 617 -39.92 1.46 -30.45
N TYR A 618 -41.00 2.23 -30.49
CA TYR A 618 -42.18 1.95 -31.32
C TYR A 618 -42.23 2.77 -32.62
N LYS A 619 -41.31 3.75 -32.79
CA LYS A 619 -41.30 4.70 -33.92
C LYS A 619 -42.59 5.50 -34.09
N VAL A 620 -43.37 5.64 -33.02
CA VAL A 620 -44.59 6.45 -32.96
C VAL A 620 -44.26 7.82 -32.38
N ARG A 621 -44.73 8.90 -33.01
CA ARG A 621 -44.56 10.27 -32.51
C ARG A 621 -45.71 10.60 -31.56
N ILE A 622 -45.42 11.33 -30.49
CA ILE A 622 -46.44 11.80 -29.55
C ILE A 622 -46.39 13.32 -29.55
N PHE A 623 -47.55 13.93 -29.81
CA PHE A 623 -47.74 15.36 -29.69
C PHE A 623 -48.70 15.62 -28.54
N VAL A 624 -48.21 16.31 -27.50
CA VAL A 624 -49.02 16.68 -26.34
C VAL A 624 -49.32 18.17 -26.41
N SER A 625 -50.61 18.51 -26.43
CA SER A 625 -51.05 19.90 -26.49
C SER A 625 -50.74 20.66 -25.21
N GLU A 626 -50.58 21.98 -25.32
CA GLU A 626 -50.35 22.86 -24.16
C GLU A 626 -51.50 22.82 -23.13
N LYS A 627 -52.72 22.50 -23.58
CA LYS A 627 -53.88 22.29 -22.70
C LYS A 627 -53.68 21.05 -21.84
N THR A 628 -53.22 19.96 -22.43
CA THR A 628 -52.97 18.69 -21.74
C THR A 628 -51.81 18.80 -20.76
N ILE A 629 -50.72 19.50 -21.13
CA ILE A 629 -49.62 19.81 -20.21
C ILE A 629 -50.14 20.60 -18.99
N ASN A 630 -50.96 21.64 -19.20
CA ASN A 630 -51.55 22.40 -18.11
C ASN A 630 -52.48 21.58 -17.21
N PHE A 631 -53.28 20.69 -17.80
CA PHE A 631 -54.18 19.80 -17.07
C PHE A 631 -53.40 18.85 -16.16
N VAL A 632 -52.40 18.16 -16.71
CA VAL A 632 -51.55 17.23 -15.96
C VAL A 632 -50.73 17.95 -14.89
N SER A 633 -50.22 19.15 -15.20
CA SER A 633 -49.47 19.98 -14.24
C SER A 633 -50.35 20.40 -13.06
N LYS A 634 -51.59 20.83 -13.31
CA LYS A 634 -52.54 21.18 -12.23
C LYS A 634 -52.95 19.98 -11.39
N LYS A 635 -53.18 18.83 -12.03
CA LYS A 635 -53.61 17.60 -11.35
C LYS A 635 -52.49 16.96 -10.54
N GLY A 636 -51.25 17.03 -11.03
CA GLY A 636 -50.06 16.50 -10.36
C GLY A 636 -49.42 17.43 -9.33
N PHE A 637 -49.88 18.69 -9.22
CA PHE A 637 -49.36 19.66 -8.25
C PHE A 637 -50.12 19.62 -6.93
N ASP A 638 -49.39 19.43 -5.84
CA ASP A 638 -49.87 19.72 -4.48
C ASP A 638 -48.97 20.80 -3.85
N SER A 639 -49.58 21.86 -3.30
CA SER A 639 -48.84 22.95 -2.65
C SER A 639 -48.03 22.48 -1.44
N ARG A 640 -48.37 21.34 -0.82
CA ARG A 640 -47.69 20.77 0.35
C ARG A 640 -46.65 19.71 -0.01
N PHE A 641 -46.87 18.93 -1.06
CA PHE A 641 -46.02 17.79 -1.43
C PHE A 641 -45.21 18.01 -2.73
N GLY A 642 -45.30 19.20 -3.34
CA GLY A 642 -44.55 19.57 -4.53
C GLY A 642 -44.94 18.72 -5.75
N ALA A 643 -43.93 18.31 -6.54
CA ALA A 643 -44.12 17.55 -7.77
C ALA A 643 -44.22 16.03 -7.56
N ARG A 644 -44.36 15.53 -6.32
CA ARG A 644 -44.29 14.09 -5.99
C ARG A 644 -45.33 13.23 -6.73
N ASN A 645 -46.51 13.78 -7.00
CA ASN A 645 -47.58 13.07 -7.71
C ASN A 645 -47.53 13.28 -9.24
N LEU A 646 -46.63 14.12 -9.74
CA LEU A 646 -46.59 14.52 -11.15
C LEU A 646 -46.26 13.34 -12.05
N GLU A 647 -45.27 12.53 -11.66
CA GLU A 647 -44.85 11.35 -12.42
C GLU A 647 -45.98 10.33 -12.56
N ARG A 648 -46.66 10.04 -11.46
CA ARG A 648 -47.86 9.17 -11.46
C ARG A 648 -48.97 9.74 -12.33
N THR A 649 -49.24 11.04 -12.24
CA THR A 649 -50.29 11.69 -13.05
C THR A 649 -49.96 11.62 -14.54
N ILE A 650 -48.68 11.81 -14.91
CA ILE A 650 -48.22 11.67 -16.30
C ILE A 650 -48.38 10.22 -16.78
N ARG A 651 -48.00 9.23 -15.96
CA ARG A 651 -48.18 7.81 -16.30
C ARG A 651 -49.67 7.49 -16.54
N ASP A 652 -50.53 7.86 -15.61
CA ASP A 652 -51.97 7.54 -15.67
C ASP A 652 -52.68 8.28 -16.84
N GLU A 653 -52.33 9.54 -17.11
CA GLU A 653 -53.03 10.37 -18.10
C GLU A 653 -52.44 10.32 -19.51
N ILE A 654 -51.15 10.00 -19.64
CA ILE A 654 -50.40 10.02 -20.89
C ILE A 654 -49.90 8.61 -21.24
N GLU A 655 -49.01 8.01 -20.44
CA GLU A 655 -48.43 6.69 -20.78
C GLU A 655 -49.52 5.62 -20.95
N ASP A 656 -50.50 5.56 -20.05
CA ASP A 656 -51.59 4.58 -20.09
C ASP A 656 -52.51 4.76 -21.32
N LYS A 657 -52.72 6.00 -21.77
CA LYS A 657 -53.51 6.26 -22.99
C LYS A 657 -52.72 5.88 -24.24
N VAL A 658 -51.44 6.23 -24.27
CA VAL A 658 -50.54 5.91 -25.39
C VAL A 658 -50.34 4.41 -25.50
N SER A 659 -50.09 3.71 -24.40
CA SER A 659 -49.89 2.27 -24.37
C SER A 659 -51.11 1.53 -24.89
N LYS A 660 -52.33 1.92 -24.48
CA LYS A 660 -53.58 1.36 -25.02
C LYS A 660 -53.72 1.59 -26.52
N LEU A 661 -53.34 2.76 -27.04
CA LEU A 661 -53.42 3.03 -28.47
C LEU A 661 -52.41 2.21 -29.28
N ILE A 662 -51.19 2.03 -28.76
CA ILE A 662 -50.15 1.22 -29.38
C ILE A 662 -50.53 -0.27 -29.36
N PHE A 663 -50.94 -0.81 -28.21
CA PHE A 663 -51.26 -2.24 -28.07
C PHE A 663 -52.61 -2.65 -28.69
N GLN A 664 -53.48 -1.70 -29.00
CA GLN A 664 -54.71 -1.95 -29.79
C GLN A 664 -54.48 -1.83 -31.31
N ASP A 665 -53.22 -1.72 -31.77
CA ASP A 665 -52.83 -1.50 -33.16
C ASP A 665 -53.47 -0.25 -33.80
N LYS A 666 -53.86 0.74 -32.97
CA LYS A 666 -54.47 2.00 -33.42
C LYS A 666 -53.45 3.07 -33.78
N ALA A 667 -52.16 2.82 -33.54
CA ALA A 667 -51.07 3.69 -33.93
C ALA A 667 -49.91 2.86 -34.49
N LYS A 668 -49.57 3.09 -35.76
CA LYS A 668 -48.51 2.36 -36.50
C LYS A 668 -47.18 3.13 -36.51
N PRO A 669 -46.05 2.46 -36.78
CA PRO A 669 -44.76 3.12 -36.95
C PRO A 669 -44.83 4.28 -37.95
N GLY A 670 -44.39 5.48 -37.53
CA GLY A 670 -44.44 6.71 -38.32
C GLY A 670 -45.67 7.59 -38.08
N GLU A 671 -46.71 7.09 -37.43
CA GLU A 671 -47.90 7.86 -37.09
C GLU A 671 -47.69 8.75 -35.86
N THR A 672 -48.55 9.77 -35.71
CA THR A 672 -48.51 10.72 -34.59
C THR A 672 -49.77 10.60 -33.74
N ILE A 673 -49.60 10.32 -32.45
CA ILE A 673 -50.67 10.34 -31.45
C ILE A 673 -50.77 11.76 -30.90
N ASN A 674 -51.95 12.37 -30.99
CA ASN A 674 -52.24 13.71 -30.45
C ASN A 674 -53.00 13.60 -29.12
N LEU A 675 -52.50 14.25 -28.07
CA LEU A 675 -53.04 14.23 -26.70
C LEU A 675 -53.36 15.60 -26.13
#